data_AF-A0A2P2E2F9-F1
#
_entry.id   AF-A0A2P2E2F9-F1
#
_cell.length_a   1.000
_cell.length_b   1.000
_cell.length_c   1.000
_cell.angle_alpha   90.00
_cell.angle_beta   90.00
_cell.angle_gamma   90.00
#
_symmetry.space_group_name_H-M   'P 1'
#
loop_
_entity.id
_entity.type
_entity.pdbx_description
1 polymer ?
#
loop_
_entity_poly.entity_id
_entity_poly.type
_entity_poly.pdbx_seq_one_letter_code
_entity_poly.pdbx_strand_id
1 'polypeptide(L)'
;MKETEILIIGAGPTGMVMSLALTKYGIQNIILERTNEIQKHPKAHEISGRTLEIIHSLGVSLKELVKEASDQETASKITFCKTIRSPFGSIDLQEPSIGKKYEGTYSISPPYLNISQTELETILRSHLSQKKSSTLALNMEWISSEEDSDGIVSCVKDLKTQELFQIRSQYLIACDGANSAVRNHLSIEMLGPKKLQDVVNVFFTDDLSNDLQIPAKLNWIFDARFPGVLIAHHPKKRWVYHHPIDLSWDRLENYDKAFFQKTLRTIIEKPDDYQFSISSIKHWQMSAQIAKTFFKNRIFLLGDAAHRFPPTGGLGLNSGVIDACNLSWKLKFVLHRNVSTSLLSTYELERKPVVRKNALESVKNWKRLLSIPKALGISLSLGIYLKRLIHAKILLVCFNHKRKQAFMDQIAYWANRKIESSLKDSRKKAKIKNAIQAQIPHFDRLNLDITYSYAKQTQGLVGRRFPHFFIGDRSSHSYLDSESIQAFVFGDNESNQILKSEMLLMGIPLTVHKVPNIDSPMQDLSIPKYGCVLVRPDGHVYAVQEDRNTSMTRGEFFSECIQRLMEGNAIWEDAIQKTKQRKQKMFIPAIISISLLCIALGLFSLMRPIDNPPKPANFDLVELSEGKLVDWYPSPKRIYGLGLVYAKHIEETASEYDPEIPPPIFEKELQSLAENKAEIPIPTNQDLVQSLVAFDPSVQAETIHAINNFSPLLDYEVELGFVLLEDVQIESLQSDLYSPKIAFFLANDVSARSLAIFGEGQKNRIAFWGLSKSFPKFLPVSDQIWIPKEWKPNLLPNLRLKTFVNGEERQNELVSNMIYTPKEMLRFIHKQYPDRKLEKNDMVIMGTPGGVAMQTSRIWIRFFDFLGIERNSKLKLALKKQRNRFLKDGDMVEMDGEGLGKLENKFIEKVGI
;
A
#
# COMPACT_ATOMS: atom_id res chain seq x y z
N MET A 1 35.00 4.36 37.34
CA MET A 1 34.12 4.88 36.27
C MET A 1 35.00 5.22 35.07
N LYS A 2 34.68 4.75 33.87
CA LYS A 2 35.39 5.16 32.63
C LYS A 2 34.77 6.44 32.09
N GLU A 3 35.53 7.23 31.33
CA GLU A 3 35.07 8.49 30.75
C GLU A 3 35.39 8.55 29.25
N THR A 4 34.52 9.20 28.49
CA THR A 4 34.70 9.46 27.07
C THR A 4 33.85 10.66 26.66
N GLU A 5 34.10 11.30 25.52
CA GLU A 5 33.21 12.38 25.07
C GLU A 5 31.91 11.78 24.51
N ILE A 6 32.02 10.69 23.74
CA ILE A 6 30.88 10.04 23.09
C ILE A 6 30.89 8.54 23.34
N LEU A 7 29.77 8.03 23.84
CA LEU A 7 29.51 6.59 23.93
C LEU A 7 28.64 6.14 22.76
N ILE A 8 29.10 5.16 21.98
CA ILE A 8 28.35 4.57 20.86
C ILE A 8 27.91 3.17 21.25
N ILE A 9 26.62 2.86 21.10
CA ILE A 9 26.08 1.53 21.41
C ILE A 9 25.83 0.79 20.09
N GLY A 10 26.58 -0.29 19.84
CA GLY A 10 26.48 -1.14 18.65
C GLY A 10 27.59 -0.88 17.63
N ALA A 11 28.36 -1.91 17.29
CA ALA A 11 29.44 -1.86 16.29
C ALA A 11 29.04 -2.45 14.94
N GLY A 12 27.81 -2.17 14.51
CA GLY A 12 27.40 -2.35 13.10
C GLY A 12 28.00 -1.27 12.20
N PRO A 13 27.67 -1.27 10.89
CA PRO A 13 28.26 -0.34 9.91
C PRO A 13 28.04 1.13 10.29
N THR A 14 26.84 1.48 10.77
CA THR A 14 26.51 2.83 11.22
C THR A 14 27.35 3.28 12.42
N GLY A 15 27.49 2.43 13.44
CA GLY A 15 28.28 2.74 14.63
C GLY A 15 29.77 2.86 14.34
N MET A 16 30.32 1.97 13.52
CA MET A 16 31.73 2.03 13.12
C MET A 16 32.04 3.25 12.24
N VAL A 17 31.15 3.59 11.30
CA VAL A 17 31.31 4.82 10.50
C VAL A 17 31.19 6.06 11.37
N MET A 18 30.25 6.09 12.33
CA MET A 18 30.16 7.18 13.31
C MET A 18 31.47 7.32 14.10
N SER A 19 32.00 6.22 14.62
CA SER A 19 33.25 6.20 15.38
C SER A 19 34.45 6.65 14.55
N LEU A 20 34.57 6.20 13.30
CA LEU A 20 35.61 6.64 12.37
C LEU A 20 35.49 8.15 12.06
N ALA A 21 34.28 8.66 11.86
CA ALA A 21 34.04 10.08 11.63
C ALA A 21 34.41 10.94 12.84
N LEU A 22 34.01 10.53 14.04
CA LEU A 22 34.38 11.22 15.28
C LEU A 22 35.89 11.20 15.52
N THR A 23 36.53 10.05 15.29
CA THR A 23 37.99 9.90 15.40
C THR A 23 38.72 10.81 14.42
N LYS A 24 38.22 10.95 13.19
CA LYS A 24 38.79 11.90 12.21
C LYS A 24 38.78 13.33 12.75
N TYR A 25 37.79 13.70 13.56
CA TYR A 25 37.70 15.00 14.22
C TYR A 25 38.44 15.10 15.56
N GLY A 26 39.18 14.05 15.96
CA GLY A 26 39.89 13.99 17.22
C GLY A 26 39.00 13.78 18.46
N ILE A 27 37.71 13.45 18.28
CA ILE A 27 36.76 13.28 19.38
C ILE A 27 36.93 11.87 19.97
N GLN A 28 37.18 11.82 21.28
CA GLN A 28 37.33 10.56 22.00
C GLN A 28 36.00 9.84 22.10
N ASN A 29 36.00 8.56 21.74
CA ASN A 29 34.78 7.77 21.79
C ASN A 29 35.03 6.32 22.21
N ILE A 30 34.03 5.73 22.87
CA ILE A 30 33.98 4.31 23.16
C ILE A 30 32.81 3.73 22.38
N ILE A 31 33.04 2.65 21.64
CA ILE A 31 31.99 1.89 20.96
C ILE A 31 31.82 0.53 21.62
N LEU A 32 30.61 0.25 22.09
CA LEU A 32 30.26 -1.01 22.73
C LEU A 32 29.65 -1.97 21.72
N GLU A 33 30.06 -3.23 21.77
CA GLU A 33 29.43 -4.31 21.02
C GLU A 33 29.27 -5.53 21.90
N ARG A 34 28.08 -6.11 21.90
CA ARG A 34 27.76 -7.28 22.72
C ARG A 34 28.44 -8.55 22.21
N THR A 35 28.77 -8.65 20.93
CA THR A 35 29.45 -9.83 20.36
C THR A 35 30.94 -9.62 20.11
N ASN A 36 31.75 -10.64 20.39
CA ASN A 36 33.16 -10.63 20.00
C ASN A 36 33.35 -10.70 18.47
N GLU A 37 32.57 -11.55 17.80
CA GLU A 37 32.70 -11.80 16.37
C GLU A 37 31.76 -10.92 15.54
N ILE A 38 32.16 -10.69 14.29
CA ILE A 38 31.29 -10.12 13.25
C ILE A 38 30.22 -11.14 12.89
N GLN A 39 29.00 -10.68 12.60
CA GLN A 39 27.93 -11.59 12.19
C GLN A 39 28.27 -12.27 10.85
N LYS A 40 28.42 -13.60 10.90
CA LYS A 40 28.73 -14.43 9.72
C LYS A 40 27.58 -14.53 8.73
N HIS A 41 26.33 -14.41 9.20
CA HIS A 41 25.15 -14.42 8.34
C HIS A 41 25.02 -13.06 7.64
N PRO A 42 25.20 -12.97 6.32
CA PRO A 42 25.18 -11.70 5.61
C PRO A 42 23.81 -11.02 5.68
N LYS A 43 23.80 -9.70 5.87
CA LYS A 43 22.59 -8.87 5.89
C LYS A 43 22.51 -7.99 4.65
N ALA A 44 22.93 -6.73 4.73
CA ALA A 44 23.01 -5.86 3.57
C ALA A 44 24.12 -6.34 2.60
N HIS A 45 24.03 -5.94 1.34
CA HIS A 45 25.04 -6.20 0.31
C HIS A 45 25.25 -5.03 -0.66
N GLU A 46 24.26 -4.15 -0.82
CA GLU A 46 24.36 -3.02 -1.73
C GLU A 46 24.86 -1.77 -1.02
N ILE A 47 26.01 -1.27 -1.44
CA ILE A 47 26.59 -0.01 -0.95
C ILE A 47 26.43 1.04 -2.05
N SER A 48 25.75 2.14 -1.74
CA SER A 48 25.52 3.23 -2.69
C SER A 48 26.74 4.12 -2.87
N GLY A 49 26.79 4.88 -3.97
CA GLY A 49 27.86 5.82 -4.24
C GLY A 49 28.06 6.82 -3.11
N ARG A 50 26.97 7.35 -2.53
CA ARG A 50 27.08 8.27 -1.40
C ARG A 50 27.74 7.64 -0.17
N THR A 51 27.42 6.39 0.14
CA THR A 51 28.04 5.67 1.26
C THR A 51 29.53 5.41 0.99
N LEU A 52 29.90 5.07 -0.24
CA LEU A 52 31.29 4.90 -0.65
C LEU A 52 32.08 6.21 -0.53
N GLU A 53 31.52 7.35 -0.92
CA GLU A 53 32.15 8.67 -0.73
C GLU A 53 32.44 8.95 0.74
N ILE A 54 31.46 8.70 1.61
CA ILE A 54 31.61 8.91 3.06
C ILE A 54 32.71 8.00 3.60
N ILE A 55 32.63 6.69 3.34
CA ILE A 55 33.61 5.72 3.85
C ILE A 55 35.01 6.02 3.32
N HIS A 56 35.12 6.41 2.04
CA HIS A 56 36.38 6.82 1.45
C HIS A 56 36.97 8.06 2.11
N SER A 57 36.14 9.07 2.40
CA SER A 57 36.57 10.30 3.10
C SER A 57 37.08 10.05 4.53
N LEU A 58 36.74 8.89 5.12
CA LEU A 58 37.19 8.46 6.45
C LEU A 58 38.48 7.61 6.41
N GLY A 59 39.09 7.46 5.23
CA GLY A 59 40.39 6.81 5.05
C GLY A 59 40.32 5.33 4.66
N VAL A 60 39.13 4.80 4.39
CA VAL A 60 38.98 3.42 3.88
C VAL A 60 39.17 3.42 2.37
N SER A 61 40.09 2.59 1.87
CA SER A 61 40.42 2.56 0.44
C SER A 61 39.31 1.90 -0.38
N LEU A 62 38.91 2.53 -1.48
CA LEU A 62 38.00 1.90 -2.44
C LEU A 62 38.55 0.58 -2.99
N LYS A 63 39.88 0.48 -3.17
CA LYS A 63 40.54 -0.75 -3.66
C LYS A 63 40.32 -1.93 -2.71
N GLU A 64 40.32 -1.67 -1.41
CA GLU A 64 40.08 -2.69 -0.38
C GLU A 64 38.64 -3.20 -0.44
N LEU A 65 37.67 -2.28 -0.57
CA LEU A 65 36.26 -2.62 -0.72
C LEU A 65 35.99 -3.39 -2.02
N VAL A 66 36.54 -2.93 -3.14
CA VAL A 66 36.38 -3.57 -4.46
C VAL A 66 36.91 -5.00 -4.47
N LYS A 67 38.01 -5.28 -3.75
CA LYS A 67 38.61 -6.62 -3.68
C LYS A 67 37.66 -7.68 -3.09
N GLU A 68 36.81 -7.29 -2.13
CA GLU A 68 35.84 -8.19 -1.49
C GLU A 68 34.42 -8.09 -2.08
N ALA A 69 34.17 -7.10 -2.94
CA ALA A 69 32.93 -6.96 -3.67
C ALA A 69 32.83 -7.95 -4.83
N SER A 70 31.61 -8.14 -5.34
CA SER A 70 31.42 -8.76 -6.65
C SER A 70 31.96 -7.85 -7.75
N ASP A 71 32.33 -8.43 -8.90
CA ASP A 71 32.66 -7.67 -10.09
C ASP A 71 31.47 -6.79 -10.54
N GLN A 72 31.79 -5.74 -11.30
CA GLN A 72 30.80 -4.71 -11.66
C GLN A 72 29.69 -5.26 -12.57
N GLU A 73 30.01 -6.24 -13.41
CA GLU A 73 29.03 -6.90 -14.27
C GLU A 73 27.98 -7.63 -13.42
N THR A 74 28.41 -8.43 -12.45
CA THR A 74 27.51 -9.08 -11.49
C THR A 74 26.72 -8.07 -10.67
N ALA A 75 27.39 -7.01 -10.21
CA ALA A 75 26.79 -5.99 -9.34
C ALA A 75 25.71 -5.14 -10.04
N SER A 76 25.72 -5.04 -11.38
CA SER A 76 24.76 -4.22 -12.13
C SER A 76 23.50 -4.96 -12.55
N LYS A 77 23.54 -6.30 -12.62
CA LYS A 77 22.47 -7.10 -13.21
C LYS A 77 21.49 -7.64 -12.16
N ILE A 78 20.21 -7.58 -12.50
CA ILE A 78 19.08 -8.19 -11.77
C ILE A 78 18.33 -9.08 -12.75
N THR A 79 18.04 -10.31 -12.38
CA THR A 79 17.33 -11.28 -13.22
C THR A 79 16.00 -11.69 -12.62
N PHE A 80 15.06 -12.01 -13.50
CA PHE A 80 13.76 -12.59 -13.18
C PHE A 80 13.70 -13.93 -13.89
N CYS A 81 13.61 -15.00 -13.12
CA CYS A 81 13.86 -16.33 -13.64
C CYS A 81 12.97 -17.39 -12.95
N LYS A 82 12.77 -18.51 -13.64
CA LYS A 82 12.14 -19.69 -13.01
C LYS A 82 13.16 -20.44 -12.15
N THR A 83 14.35 -20.60 -12.70
CA THR A 83 15.59 -21.10 -12.09
C THR A 83 16.72 -20.19 -12.57
N ILE A 84 17.90 -20.20 -11.94
CA ILE A 84 19.00 -19.32 -12.36
C ILE A 84 19.51 -19.60 -13.80
N ARG A 85 19.20 -20.78 -14.34
CA ARG A 85 19.49 -21.21 -15.73
C ARG A 85 18.33 -20.99 -16.70
N SER A 86 17.22 -20.43 -16.23
CA SER A 86 16.03 -20.12 -17.03
C SER A 86 15.52 -18.69 -16.75
N PRO A 87 16.31 -17.64 -17.03
CA PRO A 87 15.88 -16.25 -16.97
C PRO A 87 14.91 -15.94 -18.10
N PHE A 88 13.87 -15.18 -17.78
CA PHE A 88 12.91 -14.67 -18.77
C PHE A 88 12.93 -13.14 -18.89
N GLY A 89 13.79 -12.47 -18.11
CA GLY A 89 14.12 -11.08 -18.28
C GLY A 89 15.17 -10.61 -17.27
N SER A 90 15.77 -9.46 -17.55
CA SER A 90 16.79 -8.86 -16.72
C SER A 90 16.72 -7.33 -16.78
N ILE A 91 17.38 -6.70 -15.81
CA ILE A 91 17.68 -5.27 -15.77
C ILE A 91 19.19 -5.17 -15.61
N ASP A 92 19.82 -4.30 -16.40
CA ASP A 92 21.23 -3.96 -16.25
C ASP A 92 21.36 -2.47 -15.96
N LEU A 93 21.93 -2.15 -14.79
CA LEU A 93 22.15 -0.78 -14.35
C LEU A 93 23.28 -0.06 -15.10
N GLN A 94 24.08 -0.79 -15.88
CA GLN A 94 25.13 -0.22 -16.74
C GLN A 94 24.63 0.18 -18.13
N GLU A 95 23.37 -0.13 -18.48
CA GLU A 95 22.76 0.35 -19.73
C GLU A 95 22.94 1.87 -19.87
N PRO A 96 23.34 2.41 -21.04
CA PRO A 96 23.74 3.81 -21.18
C PRO A 96 22.70 4.84 -20.69
N SER A 97 21.41 4.51 -20.75
CA SER A 97 20.31 5.35 -20.26
C SER A 97 20.27 5.49 -18.72
N ILE A 98 20.92 4.58 -18.00
CA ILE A 98 21.01 4.53 -16.54
C ILE A 98 22.45 4.83 -16.11
N GLY A 99 23.44 4.11 -16.64
CA GLY A 99 24.85 4.17 -16.24
C GLY A 99 25.46 5.57 -16.32
N LYS A 100 25.19 6.31 -17.41
CA LYS A 100 25.67 7.69 -17.59
C LYS A 100 25.23 8.64 -16.48
N LYS A 101 24.05 8.39 -15.88
CA LYS A 101 23.57 9.20 -14.76
C LYS A 101 24.46 8.99 -13.53
N TYR A 102 24.93 7.76 -13.28
CA TYR A 102 25.81 7.47 -12.15
C TYR A 102 27.20 8.09 -12.36
N GLU A 103 27.77 7.93 -13.55
CA GLU A 103 29.08 8.50 -13.92
C GLU A 103 29.11 10.02 -13.80
N GLY A 104 28.06 10.71 -14.26
CA GLY A 104 27.97 12.18 -14.15
C GLY A 104 27.72 12.69 -12.74
N THR A 105 27.33 11.83 -11.79
CA THR A 105 26.81 12.24 -10.48
C THR A 105 27.77 11.97 -9.33
N TYR A 106 28.53 10.88 -9.40
CA TYR A 106 29.49 10.48 -8.38
C TYR A 106 30.92 10.67 -8.90
N SER A 107 31.81 11.16 -8.04
CA SER A 107 33.22 11.30 -8.38
C SER A 107 34.03 10.01 -8.21
N ILE A 108 33.37 8.95 -7.73
CA ILE A 108 33.99 7.67 -7.40
C ILE A 108 33.57 6.62 -8.43
N SER A 109 34.52 5.73 -8.75
CA SER A 109 34.30 4.59 -9.63
C SER A 109 34.78 3.31 -8.94
N PRO A 110 33.97 2.22 -8.91
CA PRO A 110 32.60 2.15 -9.43
C PRO A 110 31.58 2.94 -8.57
N PRO A 111 30.44 3.36 -9.14
CA PRO A 111 29.48 4.25 -8.47
C PRO A 111 28.56 3.55 -7.44
N TYR A 112 28.74 2.25 -7.24
CA TYR A 112 28.12 1.41 -6.22
C TYR A 112 28.91 0.12 -6.10
N LEU A 113 28.78 -0.59 -4.98
CA LEU A 113 29.39 -1.91 -4.78
C LEU A 113 28.38 -2.94 -4.30
N ASN A 114 28.57 -4.18 -4.74
CA ASN A 114 27.90 -5.36 -4.19
C ASN A 114 28.87 -6.10 -3.25
N ILE A 115 28.94 -5.69 -1.99
CA ILE A 115 29.82 -6.24 -0.96
C ILE A 115 28.98 -6.62 0.26
N SER A 116 29.14 -7.86 0.72
CA SER A 116 28.41 -8.33 1.89
C SER A 116 28.71 -7.46 3.13
N GLN A 117 27.68 -7.21 3.94
CA GLN A 117 27.84 -6.47 5.19
C GLN A 117 28.90 -7.08 6.11
N THR A 118 29.06 -8.41 6.12
CA THR A 118 30.11 -9.08 6.88
C THR A 118 31.51 -8.60 6.47
N GLU A 119 31.82 -8.58 5.18
CA GLU A 119 33.13 -8.09 4.70
C GLU A 119 33.30 -6.59 4.92
N LEU A 120 32.24 -5.80 4.72
CA LEU A 120 32.28 -4.38 5.03
C LEU A 120 32.58 -4.14 6.53
N GLU A 121 31.89 -4.86 7.42
CA GLU A 121 32.13 -4.78 8.86
C GLU A 121 33.56 -5.21 9.21
N THR A 122 34.12 -6.22 8.53
CA THR A 122 35.51 -6.67 8.74
C THR A 122 36.49 -5.56 8.40
N ILE A 123 36.33 -4.93 7.25
CA ILE A 123 37.16 -3.81 6.79
C ILE A 123 37.03 -2.63 7.76
N LEU A 124 35.80 -2.20 8.07
CA LEU A 124 35.56 -1.08 9.00
C LEU A 124 36.14 -1.35 10.40
N ARG A 125 35.99 -2.57 10.92
CA ARG A 125 36.52 -2.95 12.23
C ARG A 125 38.05 -2.95 12.25
N SER A 126 38.69 -3.41 11.17
CA SER A 126 40.15 -3.36 11.01
C SER A 126 40.65 -1.91 11.07
N HIS A 127 40.04 -1.02 10.27
CA HIS A 127 40.37 0.41 10.28
C HIS A 127 40.13 1.06 11.64
N LEU A 128 39.06 0.69 12.32
CA LEU A 128 38.72 1.25 13.62
C LEU A 128 39.71 0.82 14.72
N SER A 129 40.13 -0.45 14.70
CA SER A 129 41.06 -1.00 15.69
C SER A 129 42.44 -0.33 15.67
N GLN A 130 42.79 0.34 14.57
CA GLN A 130 44.04 1.07 14.40
C GLN A 130 43.97 2.52 14.93
N LYS A 131 42.79 2.99 15.35
CA LYS A 131 42.59 4.37 15.78
C LYS A 131 42.78 4.51 17.30
N LYS A 132 43.69 5.38 17.72
CA LYS A 132 43.98 5.63 19.14
C LYS A 132 42.85 6.35 19.88
N SER A 133 42.11 7.23 19.21
CA SER A 133 41.04 8.03 19.81
C SER A 133 39.69 7.30 19.91
N SER A 134 39.63 6.02 19.51
CA SER A 134 38.43 5.19 19.65
C SER A 134 38.77 3.89 20.37
N THR A 135 37.93 3.50 21.32
CA THR A 135 38.02 2.20 21.99
C THR A 135 36.86 1.32 21.54
N LEU A 136 37.17 0.25 20.79
CA LEU A 136 36.21 -0.82 20.47
C LEU A 136 36.14 -1.82 21.62
N ALA A 137 35.09 -1.76 22.42
CA ALA A 137 34.86 -2.63 23.55
C ALA A 137 33.85 -3.74 23.20
N LEU A 138 34.38 -4.93 22.94
CA LEU A 138 33.61 -6.13 22.58
C LEU A 138 33.16 -6.89 23.83
N ASN A 139 32.08 -7.67 23.69
CA ASN A 139 31.41 -8.38 24.79
C ASN A 139 30.89 -7.44 25.87
N MET A 140 30.46 -6.25 25.46
CA MET A 140 29.91 -5.22 26.33
C MET A 140 28.45 -4.99 25.98
N GLU A 141 27.56 -5.21 26.95
CA GLU A 141 26.13 -4.96 26.80
C GLU A 141 25.74 -3.69 27.57
N TRP A 142 25.12 -2.75 26.86
CA TRP A 142 24.53 -1.57 27.49
C TRP A 142 23.20 -1.95 28.16
N ILE A 143 22.99 -1.49 29.39
CA ILE A 143 21.82 -1.85 30.20
C ILE A 143 20.87 -0.67 30.38
N SER A 144 21.40 0.46 30.83
CA SER A 144 20.62 1.67 31.13
C SER A 144 21.52 2.91 31.14
N SER A 145 20.90 4.09 31.22
CA SER A 145 21.62 5.34 31.44
C SER A 145 20.79 6.34 32.22
N GLU A 146 21.48 7.19 32.96
CA GLU A 146 20.92 8.37 33.63
C GLU A 146 21.63 9.63 33.12
N GLU A 147 20.89 10.72 33.00
CA GLU A 147 21.40 12.02 32.53
C GLU A 147 21.48 12.98 33.72
N ASP A 148 22.60 13.71 33.82
CA ASP A 148 22.84 14.77 34.80
C ASP A 148 23.27 16.07 34.10
N SER A 149 23.67 17.10 34.85
CA SER A 149 24.10 18.39 34.29
C SER A 149 25.32 18.27 33.38
N ASP A 150 26.18 17.29 33.66
CA ASP A 150 27.53 17.17 33.11
C ASP A 150 27.61 16.14 31.98
N GLY A 151 26.58 15.29 31.83
CA GLY A 151 26.45 14.35 30.72
C GLY A 151 25.52 13.18 31.02
N ILE A 152 25.95 11.99 30.60
CA ILE A 152 25.22 10.73 30.69
C ILE A 152 26.11 9.72 31.41
N VAL A 153 25.59 9.08 32.45
CA VAL A 153 26.20 7.92 33.10
C VAL A 153 25.49 6.67 32.60
N SER A 154 26.19 5.84 31.82
CA SER A 154 25.67 4.56 31.31
C SER A 154 26.14 3.39 32.16
N CYS A 155 25.20 2.51 32.50
CA CYS A 155 25.50 1.21 33.10
C CYS A 155 25.76 0.18 31.99
N VAL A 156 26.91 -0.49 32.07
CA VAL A 156 27.39 -1.46 31.09
C VAL A 156 27.74 -2.76 31.79
N LYS A 157 27.35 -3.87 31.18
CA LYS A 157 27.68 -5.22 31.62
C LYS A 157 28.79 -5.80 30.76
N ASP A 158 29.88 -6.22 31.38
CA ASP A 158 30.87 -7.09 30.73
C ASP A 158 30.29 -8.50 30.66
N LEU A 159 30.09 -9.02 29.45
CA LEU A 159 29.48 -10.34 29.26
C LEU A 159 30.45 -11.50 29.57
N LYS A 160 31.76 -11.24 29.67
CA LYS A 160 32.74 -12.25 30.08
C LYS A 160 32.79 -12.40 31.59
N THR A 161 32.84 -11.29 32.33
CA THR A 161 32.93 -11.31 33.80
C THR A 161 31.57 -11.26 34.49
N GLN A 162 30.52 -10.88 33.75
CA GLN A 162 29.17 -10.58 34.26
C GLN A 162 29.09 -9.35 35.18
N GLU A 163 30.19 -8.61 35.35
CA GLU A 163 30.26 -7.43 36.21
C GLU A 163 29.61 -6.21 35.54
N LEU A 164 28.98 -5.38 36.37
CA LEU A 164 28.45 -4.08 35.95
C LEU A 164 29.46 -2.98 36.29
N PHE A 165 29.65 -2.06 35.37
CA PHE A 165 30.44 -0.85 35.59
C PHE A 165 29.80 0.34 34.88
N GLN A 166 30.29 1.54 35.19
CA GLN A 166 29.76 2.80 34.66
C GLN A 166 30.73 3.47 33.69
N ILE A 167 30.16 4.05 32.63
CA ILE A 167 30.84 4.92 31.67
C ILE A 167 30.14 6.27 31.66
N ARG A 168 30.88 7.36 31.92
CA ARG A 168 30.41 8.73 31.74
C ARG A 168 30.72 9.23 30.32
N SER A 169 29.75 9.88 29.70
CA SER A 169 29.87 10.46 28.35
C SER A 169 29.08 11.74 28.21
N GLN A 170 29.50 12.68 27.35
CA GLN A 170 28.72 13.89 27.09
C GLN A 170 27.50 13.61 26.20
N TYR A 171 27.64 12.66 25.27
CA TYR A 171 26.57 12.22 24.38
C TYR A 171 26.58 10.70 24.21
N LEU A 172 25.40 10.12 24.00
CA LEU A 172 25.22 8.70 23.68
C LEU A 172 24.59 8.56 22.30
N ILE A 173 25.15 7.69 21.47
CA ILE A 173 24.69 7.42 20.11
C ILE A 173 24.28 5.96 20.01
N ALA A 174 22.98 5.73 19.83
CA ALA A 174 22.39 4.41 19.67
C ALA A 174 22.46 3.96 18.21
N CYS A 175 23.34 3.01 17.94
CA CYS A 175 23.51 2.28 16.68
C CYS A 175 23.23 0.78 16.88
N ASP A 176 22.43 0.43 17.90
CA ASP A 176 22.20 -0.91 18.44
C ASP A 176 21.10 -1.69 17.70
N GLY A 177 20.75 -1.22 16.51
CA GLY A 177 19.98 -1.96 15.52
C GLY A 177 18.47 -1.99 15.79
N ALA A 178 17.79 -2.90 15.08
CA ALA A 178 16.33 -2.95 15.10
C ALA A 178 15.79 -3.06 16.52
N ASN A 179 16.27 -4.02 17.32
CA ASN A 179 15.80 -4.22 18.69
C ASN A 179 16.49 -3.29 19.71
N SER A 180 16.82 -2.05 19.31
CA SER A 180 17.50 -1.04 20.13
C SER A 180 17.01 -1.00 21.58
N ALA A 181 17.89 -1.36 22.50
CA ALA A 181 17.67 -1.28 23.93
C ALA A 181 17.61 0.17 24.38
N VAL A 182 18.45 1.04 23.79
CA VAL A 182 18.48 2.47 24.10
C VAL A 182 17.16 3.14 23.72
N ARG A 183 16.64 2.90 22.52
CA ARG A 183 15.33 3.45 22.10
C ARG A 183 14.21 3.00 23.06
N ASN A 184 14.24 1.74 23.49
CA ASN A 184 13.25 1.20 24.41
C ASN A 184 13.36 1.86 25.81
N HIS A 185 14.58 2.04 26.33
CA HIS A 185 14.84 2.77 27.58
C HIS A 185 14.31 4.21 27.53
N LEU A 186 14.48 4.90 26.40
CA LEU A 186 13.94 6.24 26.18
C LEU A 186 12.42 6.28 25.97
N SER A 187 11.76 5.11 25.87
CA SER A 187 10.34 4.96 25.55
C SER A 187 9.95 5.65 24.23
N ILE A 188 10.83 5.61 23.22
CA ILE A 188 10.57 6.20 21.91
C ILE A 188 9.83 5.19 21.03
N GLU A 189 8.60 5.53 20.66
CA GLU A 189 7.73 4.72 19.80
C GLU A 189 8.26 4.62 18.36
N MET A 190 8.08 3.46 17.73
CA MET A 190 8.34 3.23 16.30
C MET A 190 7.01 3.27 15.51
N LEU A 191 6.85 4.28 14.67
CA LEU A 191 5.64 4.55 13.88
C LEU A 191 5.67 3.81 12.53
N GLY A 192 4.57 3.17 12.14
CA GLY A 192 4.42 2.47 10.86
C GLY A 192 4.11 0.97 11.02
N PRO A 193 3.89 0.23 9.91
CA PRO A 193 3.55 -1.19 9.97
C PRO A 193 4.69 -2.03 10.58
N LYS A 194 4.39 -2.68 11.71
CA LYS A 194 5.28 -3.60 12.42
C LYS A 194 5.62 -4.86 11.61
N LYS A 195 4.73 -5.29 10.72
CA LYS A 195 4.87 -6.51 9.93
C LYS A 195 4.26 -6.33 8.54
N LEU A 196 5.08 -6.56 7.52
CA LEU A 196 4.70 -6.59 6.11
C LEU A 196 4.77 -8.02 5.55
N GLN A 197 5.80 -8.78 5.92
CA GLN A 197 6.07 -10.13 5.42
C GLN A 197 7.01 -10.87 6.37
N ASP A 198 6.75 -12.15 6.66
CA ASP A 198 7.75 -13.03 7.27
C ASP A 198 8.65 -13.63 6.18
N VAL A 199 9.94 -13.72 6.47
CA VAL A 199 10.94 -14.29 5.56
C VAL A 199 11.84 -15.25 6.34
N VAL A 200 12.08 -16.42 5.77
CA VAL A 200 13.17 -17.30 6.20
C VAL A 200 14.29 -17.16 5.19
N ASN A 201 15.48 -16.83 5.65
CA ASN A 201 16.66 -16.78 4.81
C ASN A 201 17.64 -17.92 5.14
N VAL A 202 18.26 -18.45 4.09
CA VAL A 202 19.33 -19.44 4.20
C VAL A 202 20.61 -18.84 3.65
N PHE A 203 21.66 -18.86 4.46
CA PHE A 203 23.02 -18.49 4.07
C PHE A 203 23.82 -19.75 3.79
N PHE A 204 24.45 -19.81 2.63
CA PHE A 204 25.32 -20.90 2.21
C PHE A 204 26.52 -20.39 1.42
N THR A 205 27.55 -21.22 1.35
CA THR A 205 28.79 -20.93 0.61
C THR A 205 28.94 -21.92 -0.53
N ASP A 206 29.18 -21.39 -1.74
CA ASP A 206 29.39 -22.19 -2.95
C ASP A 206 29.99 -21.29 -4.06
N ASP A 207 30.63 -21.92 -5.04
CA ASP A 207 31.04 -21.25 -6.28
C ASP A 207 30.02 -21.54 -7.38
N LEU A 208 29.15 -20.57 -7.62
CA LEU A 208 28.11 -20.66 -8.65
C LEU A 208 28.39 -19.72 -9.83
N SER A 209 29.61 -19.17 -9.96
CA SER A 209 29.88 -18.20 -11.03
C SER A 209 29.65 -18.80 -12.43
N ASN A 210 29.86 -20.11 -12.58
CA ASN A 210 29.66 -20.82 -13.84
C ASN A 210 28.24 -21.40 -14.00
N ASP A 211 27.41 -21.38 -12.95
CA ASP A 211 26.03 -21.85 -12.99
C ASP A 211 25.04 -20.75 -13.40
N LEU A 212 25.43 -19.49 -13.25
CA LEU A 212 24.63 -18.34 -13.62
C LEU A 212 24.62 -18.17 -15.14
N GLN A 213 23.44 -18.26 -15.76
CA GLN A 213 23.30 -17.91 -17.17
C GLN A 213 23.51 -16.41 -17.41
N ILE A 214 23.12 -15.59 -16.44
CA ILE A 214 23.39 -14.16 -16.40
C ILE A 214 24.06 -13.87 -15.05
N PRO A 215 25.28 -13.32 -15.02
CA PRO A 215 25.96 -12.99 -13.77
C PRO A 215 25.24 -11.83 -13.12
N ALA A 216 24.33 -12.13 -12.18
CA ALA A 216 23.45 -11.14 -11.57
C ALA A 216 23.49 -11.26 -10.04
N LYS A 217 23.58 -10.11 -9.36
CA LYS A 217 23.56 -10.04 -7.89
C LYS A 217 22.22 -10.47 -7.29
N LEU A 218 21.12 -10.30 -8.03
CA LEU A 218 19.77 -10.64 -7.58
C LEU A 218 19.10 -11.52 -8.64
N ASN A 219 18.69 -12.71 -8.22
CA ASN A 219 17.97 -13.67 -9.05
C ASN A 219 16.60 -13.92 -8.43
N TRP A 220 15.57 -13.22 -8.93
CA TRP A 220 14.20 -13.36 -8.46
C TRP A 220 13.59 -14.65 -9.02
N ILE A 221 13.31 -15.60 -8.13
CA ILE A 221 12.81 -16.94 -8.45
C ILE A 221 11.29 -16.95 -8.44
N PHE A 222 10.71 -17.23 -9.61
CA PHE A 222 9.27 -17.42 -9.80
C PHE A 222 8.96 -18.90 -10.02
N ASP A 223 9.02 -19.67 -8.94
CA ASP A 223 8.49 -21.04 -8.83
C ASP A 223 7.43 -21.04 -7.71
N ALA A 224 6.31 -21.70 -7.93
CA ALA A 224 5.21 -21.72 -6.98
C ALA A 224 5.51 -22.49 -5.67
N ARG A 225 6.47 -23.44 -5.70
CA ARG A 225 6.95 -24.19 -4.53
C ARG A 225 8.06 -23.44 -3.82
N PHE A 226 8.94 -22.82 -4.60
CA PHE A 226 10.16 -22.16 -4.10
C PHE A 226 10.23 -20.69 -4.55
N PRO A 227 9.21 -19.86 -4.24
CA PRO A 227 9.28 -18.44 -4.55
C PRO A 227 10.35 -17.79 -3.68
N GLY A 228 11.06 -16.81 -4.23
CA GLY A 228 12.04 -16.10 -3.43
C GLY A 228 13.01 -15.28 -4.25
N VAL A 229 14.10 -14.87 -3.62
CA VAL A 229 15.22 -14.23 -4.29
C VAL A 229 16.51 -14.88 -3.84
N LEU A 230 17.31 -15.33 -4.80
CA LEU A 230 18.68 -15.80 -4.58
C LEU A 230 19.63 -14.61 -4.80
N ILE A 231 20.32 -14.23 -3.74
CA ILE A 231 21.19 -13.06 -3.66
C ILE A 231 22.64 -13.52 -3.69
N ALA A 232 23.38 -13.07 -4.69
CA ALA A 232 24.82 -13.24 -4.75
C ALA A 232 25.46 -12.12 -3.91
N HIS A 233 25.85 -12.44 -2.67
CA HIS A 233 26.70 -11.54 -1.88
C HIS A 233 28.13 -11.52 -2.42
N HIS A 234 28.56 -12.65 -3.00
CA HIS A 234 29.72 -12.77 -3.89
C HIS A 234 29.55 -14.07 -4.70
N PRO A 235 29.56 -14.05 -6.05
CA PRO A 235 29.14 -15.19 -6.87
C PRO A 235 29.96 -16.47 -6.66
N LYS A 236 31.23 -16.32 -6.28
CA LYS A 236 32.13 -17.46 -6.02
C LYS A 236 32.19 -17.96 -4.57
N LYS A 237 31.51 -17.27 -3.63
CA LYS A 237 31.79 -17.46 -2.19
C LYS A 237 30.53 -17.51 -1.32
N ARG A 238 29.60 -16.59 -1.52
CA ARG A 238 28.58 -16.23 -0.50
C ARG A 238 27.23 -15.98 -1.14
N TRP A 239 26.24 -16.74 -0.69
CA TRP A 239 24.88 -16.72 -1.22
C TRP A 239 23.85 -16.70 -0.11
N VAL A 240 22.81 -15.89 -0.30
CA VAL A 240 21.65 -15.86 0.59
C VAL A 240 20.39 -16.05 -0.23
N TYR A 241 19.55 -17.00 0.15
CA TYR A 241 18.23 -17.16 -0.45
C TYR A 241 17.15 -16.72 0.53
N HIS A 242 16.32 -15.76 0.11
CA HIS A 242 15.17 -15.27 0.88
C HIS A 242 13.89 -15.97 0.42
N HIS A 243 13.30 -16.76 1.30
CA HIS A 243 12.04 -17.45 1.09
C HIS A 243 10.91 -16.76 1.89
N PRO A 244 9.89 -16.19 1.23
CA PRO A 244 8.76 -15.59 1.93
C PRO A 244 7.85 -16.68 2.52
N ILE A 245 7.43 -16.49 3.76
CA ILE A 245 6.50 -17.38 4.47
C ILE A 245 5.36 -16.57 5.10
N ASP A 246 4.25 -17.22 5.45
CA ASP A 246 3.15 -16.61 6.19
C ASP A 246 2.83 -17.48 7.41
N LEU A 247 3.26 -17.02 8.59
CA LEU A 247 3.11 -17.72 9.86
C LEU A 247 1.65 -17.96 10.29
N SER A 248 0.67 -17.42 9.57
CA SER A 248 -0.74 -17.78 9.76
C SER A 248 -1.04 -19.21 9.30
N TRP A 249 -0.17 -19.79 8.47
CA TRP A 249 -0.33 -21.13 7.86
C TRP A 249 0.95 -21.94 7.90
N ASP A 250 2.10 -21.28 7.77
CA ASP A 250 3.41 -21.89 7.72
C ASP A 250 3.98 -22.09 9.13
N ARG A 251 4.73 -23.17 9.31
CA ARG A 251 5.43 -23.50 10.56
C ARG A 251 6.92 -23.37 10.36
N LEU A 252 7.61 -22.66 11.26
CA LEU A 252 9.05 -22.40 11.12
C LEU A 252 9.87 -23.70 11.09
N GLU A 253 9.42 -24.74 11.78
CA GLU A 253 10.09 -26.05 11.83
C GLU A 253 10.14 -26.75 10.46
N ASN A 254 9.25 -26.39 9.53
CA ASN A 254 9.21 -26.96 8.18
C ASN A 254 10.30 -26.38 7.25
N TYR A 255 10.96 -25.29 7.65
CA TYR A 255 12.00 -24.61 6.86
C TYR A 255 13.38 -24.94 7.39
N ASP A 256 13.68 -26.24 7.47
CA ASP A 256 14.93 -26.77 7.98
C ASP A 256 16.00 -26.90 6.87
N LYS A 257 17.15 -27.48 7.24
CA LYS A 257 18.26 -27.72 6.30
C LYS A 257 17.84 -28.62 5.13
N ALA A 258 17.00 -29.63 5.35
CA ALA A 258 16.59 -30.55 4.30
C ALA A 258 15.69 -29.85 3.26
N PHE A 259 14.75 -29.02 3.73
CA PHE A 259 13.93 -28.17 2.86
C PHE A 259 14.80 -27.27 1.98
N PHE A 260 15.78 -26.58 2.58
CA PHE A 260 16.64 -25.67 1.81
C PHE A 260 17.62 -26.39 0.90
N GLN A 261 18.13 -27.57 1.25
CA GLN A 261 18.93 -28.38 0.32
C GLN A 261 18.13 -28.71 -0.95
N LYS A 262 16.90 -29.18 -0.81
CA LYS A 262 15.99 -29.48 -1.93
C LYS A 262 15.67 -28.22 -2.75
N THR A 263 15.38 -27.12 -2.05
CA THR A 263 15.08 -25.82 -2.66
C THR A 263 16.25 -25.33 -3.52
N LEU A 264 17.46 -25.29 -2.94
CA LEU A 264 18.66 -24.81 -3.62
C LEU A 264 19.00 -25.69 -4.83
N ARG A 265 18.96 -27.02 -4.70
CA ARG A 265 19.15 -27.93 -5.85
C ARG A 265 18.18 -27.64 -6.99
N THR A 266 16.91 -27.39 -6.66
CA THR A 266 15.87 -27.12 -7.67
C THR A 266 16.11 -25.79 -8.38
N ILE A 267 16.36 -24.70 -7.64
CA ILE A 267 16.43 -23.35 -8.24
C ILE A 267 17.79 -23.09 -8.93
N ILE A 268 18.84 -23.82 -8.54
CA ILE A 268 20.19 -23.76 -9.12
C ILE A 268 20.36 -24.81 -10.24
N GLU A 269 19.48 -25.83 -10.28
CA GLU A 269 19.54 -26.99 -11.18
C GLU A 269 20.81 -27.85 -10.96
N LYS A 270 21.11 -28.18 -9.70
CA LYS A 270 22.15 -29.15 -9.34
C LYS A 270 21.58 -30.58 -9.26
N PRO A 271 22.41 -31.62 -9.48
CA PRO A 271 22.03 -33.02 -9.27
C PRO A 271 21.46 -33.29 -7.87
N ASP A 272 20.59 -34.30 -7.75
CA ASP A 272 19.87 -34.61 -6.50
C ASP A 272 20.76 -34.99 -5.32
N ASP A 273 21.96 -35.50 -5.58
CA ASP A 273 22.99 -35.86 -4.61
C ASP A 273 23.87 -34.68 -4.18
N TYR A 274 23.79 -33.53 -4.87
CA TYR A 274 24.56 -32.34 -4.54
C TYR A 274 24.17 -31.76 -3.18
N GLN A 275 25.17 -31.43 -2.35
CA GLN A 275 24.98 -30.88 -1.01
C GLN A 275 25.61 -29.50 -0.89
N PHE A 276 24.77 -28.49 -0.65
CA PHE A 276 25.24 -27.13 -0.39
C PHE A 276 25.80 -27.01 1.03
N SER A 277 26.85 -26.21 1.21
CA SER A 277 27.38 -25.86 2.53
C SER A 277 26.50 -24.79 3.20
N ILE A 278 25.34 -25.21 3.71
CA ILE A 278 24.42 -24.35 4.46
C ILE A 278 25.02 -24.01 5.81
N SER A 279 25.32 -22.72 6.00
CA SER A 279 25.95 -22.18 7.21
C SER A 279 24.93 -21.77 8.27
N SER A 280 23.78 -21.21 7.86
CA SER A 280 22.71 -20.86 8.82
C SER A 280 21.37 -20.60 8.15
N ILE A 281 20.30 -20.77 8.92
CA ILE A 281 18.92 -20.46 8.53
C ILE A 281 18.35 -19.53 9.59
N LYS A 282 17.75 -18.40 9.20
CA LYS A 282 17.16 -17.44 10.14
C LYS A 282 15.80 -16.96 9.66
N HIS A 283 14.89 -16.76 10.62
CA HIS A 283 13.62 -16.07 10.41
C HIS A 283 13.77 -14.60 10.77
N TRP A 284 13.15 -13.73 9.99
CA TRP A 284 13.03 -12.32 10.32
C TRP A 284 11.72 -11.73 9.78
N GLN A 285 11.32 -10.61 10.39
CA GLN A 285 10.10 -9.89 10.05
C GLN A 285 10.43 -8.62 9.27
N MET A 286 9.89 -8.52 8.06
CA MET A 286 9.96 -7.31 7.27
C MET A 286 9.00 -6.27 7.84
N SER A 287 9.52 -5.09 8.17
CA SER A 287 8.77 -3.98 8.77
C SER A 287 9.05 -2.68 8.01
N ALA A 288 8.19 -1.68 8.18
CA ALA A 288 8.46 -0.30 7.77
C ALA A 288 8.09 0.62 8.93
N GLN A 289 9.08 0.98 9.74
CA GLN A 289 8.89 1.81 10.93
C GLN A 289 9.95 2.89 11.08
N ILE A 290 9.55 4.03 11.64
CA ILE A 290 10.43 5.17 11.92
C ILE A 290 10.17 5.64 13.34
N ALA A 291 11.22 5.91 14.10
CA ALA A 291 11.13 6.44 15.45
C ALA A 291 10.38 7.78 15.47
N LYS A 292 9.51 7.95 16.47
CA LYS A 292 8.72 9.17 16.66
C LYS A 292 9.60 10.40 16.81
N THR A 293 10.79 10.25 17.38
CA THR A 293 11.87 11.23 17.43
C THR A 293 13.20 10.51 17.28
N PHE A 294 14.20 11.19 16.73
CA PHE A 294 15.53 10.65 16.46
C PHE A 294 16.52 10.95 17.59
N PHE A 295 16.13 11.75 18.58
CA PHE A 295 16.94 12.00 19.76
C PHE A 295 16.06 12.39 20.94
N LYS A 296 16.61 12.27 22.15
CA LYS A 296 16.05 12.83 23.36
C LYS A 296 17.21 13.36 24.20
N ASN A 297 17.22 14.67 24.44
CA ASN A 297 18.31 15.37 25.10
C ASN A 297 19.68 15.02 24.47
N ARG A 298 20.61 14.45 25.25
CA ARG A 298 21.97 14.06 24.83
C ARG A 298 22.06 12.68 24.15
N ILE A 299 20.93 12.01 23.89
CA ILE A 299 20.89 10.64 23.34
C ILE A 299 20.30 10.63 21.93
N PHE A 300 21.06 10.16 20.94
CA PHE A 300 20.69 10.14 19.52
C PHE A 300 20.50 8.71 19.00
N LEU A 301 19.50 8.49 18.14
CA LEU A 301 19.20 7.22 17.48
C LEU A 301 19.61 7.28 16.01
N LEU A 302 20.42 6.33 15.54
CA LEU A 302 20.91 6.26 14.15
C LEU A 302 20.65 4.88 13.53
N GLY A 303 20.48 4.83 12.20
CA GLY A 303 20.28 3.57 11.47
C GLY A 303 19.05 2.79 11.95
N ASP A 304 19.15 1.47 12.02
CA ASP A 304 18.05 0.58 12.42
C ASP A 304 17.46 0.84 13.82
N ALA A 305 18.20 1.55 14.69
CA ALA A 305 17.68 2.02 15.98
C ALA A 305 16.60 3.09 15.79
N ALA A 306 16.76 3.97 14.79
CA ALA A 306 15.83 5.03 14.44
C ALA A 306 14.85 4.64 13.32
N HIS A 307 15.21 3.80 12.36
CA HIS A 307 14.38 3.52 11.19
C HIS A 307 14.65 2.16 10.56
N ARG A 308 13.57 1.48 10.18
CA ARG A 308 13.60 0.15 9.57
C ARG A 308 12.66 0.14 8.39
N PHE A 309 13.07 -0.40 7.27
CA PHE A 309 12.19 -0.52 6.10
C PHE A 309 12.59 -1.74 5.27
N PRO A 310 11.73 -2.19 4.33
CA PRO A 310 12.01 -3.35 3.50
C PRO A 310 13.37 -3.29 2.79
N PRO A 311 14.04 -4.43 2.58
CA PRO A 311 15.34 -4.48 1.88
C PRO A 311 15.23 -4.07 0.41
N THR A 312 14.02 -3.94 -0.12
CA THR A 312 13.75 -3.50 -1.49
C THR A 312 14.26 -2.07 -1.71
N GLY A 313 15.40 -1.96 -2.40
CA GLY A 313 16.11 -0.72 -2.70
C GLY A 313 17.42 -0.55 -1.92
N GLY A 314 17.77 -1.48 -1.02
CA GLY A 314 19.08 -1.46 -0.33
C GLY A 314 19.31 -0.21 0.51
N LEU A 315 18.27 0.45 1.03
CA LEU A 315 18.39 1.81 1.59
C LEU A 315 18.82 1.84 3.07
N GLY A 316 18.76 0.72 3.81
CA GLY A 316 18.84 0.70 5.28
C GLY A 316 20.21 1.11 5.80
N LEU A 317 21.21 0.28 5.52
CA LEU A 317 22.62 0.54 5.84
C LEU A 317 23.07 1.91 5.31
N ASN A 318 22.76 2.21 4.06
CA ASN A 318 23.15 3.46 3.41
C ASN A 318 22.55 4.69 4.13
N SER A 319 21.28 4.63 4.53
CA SER A 319 20.64 5.71 5.31
C SER A 319 21.32 5.90 6.67
N GLY A 320 21.68 4.80 7.35
CA GLY A 320 22.42 4.85 8.62
C GLY A 320 23.81 5.48 8.49
N VAL A 321 24.56 5.16 7.42
CA VAL A 321 25.86 5.81 7.17
C VAL A 321 25.71 7.31 6.93
N ILE A 322 24.68 7.73 6.20
CA ILE A 322 24.39 9.15 6.00
C ILE A 322 23.98 9.82 7.31
N ASP A 323 23.26 9.13 8.21
CA ASP A 323 22.95 9.66 9.54
C ASP A 323 24.23 9.96 10.34
N ALA A 324 25.18 9.02 10.33
CA ALA A 324 26.47 9.18 11.01
C ALA A 324 27.27 10.36 10.44
N CYS A 325 27.33 10.49 9.11
CA CYS A 325 27.98 11.62 8.44
C CYS A 325 27.30 12.95 8.79
N ASN A 326 25.98 12.99 8.89
CA ASN A 326 25.23 14.20 9.20
C ASN A 326 25.45 14.68 10.65
N LEU A 327 25.50 13.74 11.61
CA LEU A 327 25.61 14.08 13.03
C LEU A 327 27.05 14.37 13.47
N SER A 328 28.04 13.68 12.91
CA SER A 328 29.43 13.75 13.39
C SER A 328 30.05 15.15 13.30
N TRP A 329 29.84 15.86 12.19
CA TRP A 329 30.40 17.21 12.03
C TRP A 329 29.72 18.23 12.95
N LYS A 330 28.44 18.02 13.26
CA LYS A 330 27.69 18.87 14.20
C LYS A 330 28.22 18.70 15.62
N LEU A 331 28.45 17.45 16.03
CA LEU A 331 29.08 17.13 17.31
C LEU A 331 30.48 17.72 17.43
N LYS A 332 31.29 17.68 16.36
CA LYS A 332 32.60 18.36 16.33
C LYS A 332 32.49 19.84 16.71
N PHE A 333 31.58 20.58 16.07
CA PHE A 333 31.47 22.01 16.34
C PHE A 333 30.94 22.30 17.74
N VAL A 334 29.96 21.53 18.21
CA VAL A 334 29.42 21.69 19.57
C VAL A 334 30.47 21.38 20.64
N LEU A 335 31.23 20.30 20.48
CA LEU A 335 32.23 19.88 21.47
C LEU A 335 33.51 20.73 21.44
N HIS A 336 34.05 21.05 20.25
CA HIS A 336 35.38 21.64 20.13
C HIS A 336 35.39 23.14 19.81
N ARG A 337 34.24 23.76 19.53
CA ARG A 337 34.14 25.14 19.01
C ARG A 337 33.09 26.01 19.71
N ASN A 338 32.57 25.58 20.87
CA ASN A 338 31.58 26.31 21.67
C ASN A 338 30.35 26.75 20.86
N VAL A 339 29.94 25.92 19.89
CA VAL A 339 28.75 26.14 19.08
C VAL A 339 27.51 25.69 19.85
N SER A 340 26.39 26.40 19.66
CA SER A 340 25.13 26.10 20.30
C SER A 340 24.68 24.65 20.05
N THR A 341 24.14 24.02 21.09
CA THR A 341 23.53 22.67 21.00
C THR A 341 22.30 22.63 20.09
N SER A 342 21.70 23.79 19.77
CA SER A 342 20.63 23.91 18.77
C SER A 342 21.03 23.35 17.40
N LEU A 343 22.32 23.42 17.03
CA LEU A 343 22.82 22.79 15.80
C LEU A 343 22.52 21.28 15.78
N LEU A 344 22.57 20.58 16.91
CA LEU A 344 22.30 19.13 16.97
C LEU A 344 20.83 18.81 16.68
N SER A 345 19.90 19.70 17.04
CA SER A 345 18.46 19.51 16.78
C SER A 345 18.14 19.41 15.28
N THR A 346 18.99 20.04 14.43
CA THR A 346 18.86 19.93 12.98
C THR A 346 19.03 18.49 12.48
N TYR A 347 19.72 17.60 13.21
CA TYR A 347 19.85 16.19 12.82
C TYR A 347 18.48 15.55 12.49
N GLU A 348 17.49 15.72 13.37
CA GLU A 348 16.15 15.17 13.10
C GLU A 348 15.47 15.88 11.93
N LEU A 349 15.53 17.22 11.89
CA LEU A 349 14.93 18.04 10.83
C LEU A 349 15.44 17.66 9.44
N GLU A 350 16.71 17.26 9.37
CA GLU A 350 17.39 16.87 8.14
C GLU A 350 17.20 15.40 7.76
N ARG A 351 17.32 14.49 8.73
CA ARG A 351 17.34 13.06 8.43
C ARG A 351 15.97 12.43 8.37
N LYS A 352 15.05 12.80 9.26
CA LYS A 352 13.74 12.16 9.35
C LYS A 352 12.90 12.28 8.07
N PRO A 353 12.85 13.42 7.35
CA PRO A 353 12.13 13.51 6.08
C PRO A 353 12.72 12.60 4.98
N VAL A 354 14.05 12.49 4.91
CA VAL A 354 14.73 11.60 3.95
C VAL A 354 14.46 10.15 4.25
N VAL A 355 14.59 9.76 5.52
CA VAL A 355 14.28 8.41 5.99
C VAL A 355 12.81 8.06 5.70
N ARG A 356 11.88 9.00 5.90
CA ARG A 356 10.46 8.80 5.55
C ARG A 356 10.26 8.56 4.06
N LYS A 357 10.92 9.35 3.20
CA LYS A 357 10.89 9.15 1.74
C LYS A 357 11.45 7.76 1.37
N ASN A 358 12.58 7.37 1.97
CA ASN A 358 13.22 6.07 1.74
C ASN A 358 12.30 4.91 2.16
N ALA A 359 11.71 4.99 3.35
CA ALA A 359 10.77 3.98 3.84
C ALA A 359 9.55 3.83 2.90
N LEU A 360 8.97 4.94 2.45
CA LEU A 360 7.85 4.93 1.52
C LEU A 360 8.22 4.31 0.16
N GLU A 361 9.37 4.67 -0.40
CA GLU A 361 9.82 4.10 -1.67
C GLU A 361 10.16 2.62 -1.52
N SER A 362 10.77 2.18 -0.40
CA SER A 362 10.99 0.76 -0.11
C SER A 362 9.69 -0.04 -0.07
N VAL A 363 8.65 0.46 0.60
CA VAL A 363 7.31 -0.18 0.64
C VAL A 363 6.68 -0.21 -0.76
N LYS A 364 6.79 0.89 -1.51
CA LYS A 364 6.26 0.98 -2.87
C LYS A 364 6.96 0.01 -3.82
N ASN A 365 8.28 -0.13 -3.72
CA ASN A 365 9.08 -1.09 -4.49
C ASN A 365 8.68 -2.53 -4.16
N TRP A 366 8.51 -2.85 -2.88
CA TRP A 366 7.99 -4.17 -2.46
C TRP A 366 6.61 -4.47 -3.08
N LYS A 367 5.67 -3.52 -3.04
CA LYS A 367 4.36 -3.66 -3.70
C LYS A 367 4.49 -3.79 -5.22
N ARG A 368 5.43 -3.06 -5.84
CA ARG A 368 5.64 -3.05 -7.30
C ARG A 368 6.13 -4.40 -7.81
N LEU A 369 6.95 -5.12 -7.04
CA LEU A 369 7.40 -6.48 -7.40
C LEU A 369 6.23 -7.48 -7.53
N LEU A 370 5.11 -7.25 -6.83
CA LEU A 370 3.90 -8.09 -6.95
C LEU A 370 3.21 -7.96 -8.32
N SER A 371 3.61 -7.00 -9.17
CA SER A 371 3.11 -6.91 -10.54
C SER A 371 3.67 -8.00 -11.46
N ILE A 372 4.85 -8.55 -11.15
CA ILE A 372 5.48 -9.60 -11.97
C ILE A 372 4.69 -10.92 -11.89
N PRO A 373 4.34 -11.47 -10.71
CA PRO A 373 3.46 -12.64 -10.63
C PRO A 373 2.13 -12.43 -11.35
N LYS A 374 1.55 -11.22 -11.26
CA LYS A 374 0.31 -10.86 -11.96
C LYS A 374 0.49 -10.93 -13.48
N ALA A 375 1.61 -10.43 -14.02
CA ALA A 375 1.94 -10.53 -15.44
C ALA A 375 2.17 -11.98 -15.91
N LEU A 376 2.68 -12.84 -15.03
CA LEU A 376 2.81 -14.29 -15.24
C LEU A 376 1.48 -15.06 -15.12
N GLY A 377 0.36 -14.36 -14.88
CA GLY A 377 -0.97 -14.96 -14.77
C GLY A 377 -1.24 -15.65 -13.43
N ILE A 378 -0.41 -15.41 -12.42
CA ILE A 378 -0.62 -15.87 -11.05
C ILE A 378 -1.47 -14.83 -10.32
N SER A 379 -2.68 -15.21 -9.93
CA SER A 379 -3.54 -14.38 -9.10
C SER A 379 -3.15 -14.55 -7.63
N LEU A 380 -2.60 -13.50 -7.00
CA LEU A 380 -2.32 -13.50 -5.56
C LEU A 380 -3.58 -13.79 -4.74
N SER A 381 -4.75 -13.28 -5.17
CA SER A 381 -6.01 -13.51 -4.47
C SER A 381 -6.47 -14.97 -4.54
N LEU A 382 -6.21 -15.66 -5.66
CA LEU A 382 -6.52 -17.08 -5.79
C LEU A 382 -5.60 -17.96 -4.92
N GLY A 383 -4.30 -17.60 -4.81
CA GLY A 383 -3.36 -18.29 -3.93
C GLY A 383 -3.71 -18.14 -2.44
N ILE A 384 -4.11 -16.94 -2.03
CA ILE A 384 -4.60 -16.66 -0.67
C ILE A 384 -5.94 -17.38 -0.43
N TYR A 385 -6.84 -17.40 -1.41
CA TYR A 385 -8.15 -18.06 -1.33
C TYR A 385 -8.03 -19.59 -1.24
N LEU A 386 -7.20 -20.21 -2.07
CA LEU A 386 -6.91 -21.65 -2.03
C LEU A 386 -6.26 -22.05 -0.69
N LYS A 387 -5.28 -21.27 -0.20
CA LYS A 387 -4.67 -21.49 1.12
C LYS A 387 -5.69 -21.37 2.27
N ARG A 388 -6.63 -20.42 2.18
CA ARG A 388 -7.71 -20.21 3.15
C ARG A 388 -8.75 -21.35 3.13
N LEU A 389 -9.07 -21.91 1.95
CA LEU A 389 -9.96 -23.07 1.82
C LEU A 389 -9.37 -24.34 2.42
N ILE A 390 -8.07 -24.58 2.19
CA ILE A 390 -7.35 -25.75 2.74
C ILE A 390 -7.31 -25.75 4.27
N HIS A 391 -7.35 -24.56 4.88
CA HIS A 391 -7.28 -24.36 6.32
C HIS A 391 -8.63 -23.95 6.96
N ALA A 392 -9.72 -23.96 6.18
CA ALA A 392 -11.06 -23.85 6.74
C ALA A 392 -11.33 -25.12 7.59
N LYS A 393 -11.69 -24.94 8.86
CA LYS A 393 -11.84 -26.00 9.88
C LYS A 393 -12.66 -27.24 9.44
N ILE A 394 -13.50 -27.11 8.41
CA ILE A 394 -14.41 -28.15 7.91
C ILE A 394 -13.66 -29.22 7.08
N LEU A 395 -12.60 -28.88 6.35
CA LEU A 395 -11.78 -29.86 5.59
C LEU A 395 -10.68 -30.52 6.45
N LEU A 396 -10.45 -29.99 7.66
CA LEU A 396 -9.26 -30.22 8.46
C LEU A 396 -9.29 -31.45 9.37
N VAL A 397 -10.43 -32.13 9.52
CA VAL A 397 -10.53 -33.35 10.33
C VAL A 397 -9.99 -34.58 9.57
N CYS A 398 -9.90 -34.54 8.24
CA CYS A 398 -9.67 -35.75 7.42
C CYS A 398 -8.26 -35.89 6.80
N PHE A 399 -7.37 -34.89 6.91
CA PHE A 399 -6.07 -34.91 6.22
C PHE A 399 -4.85 -34.76 7.15
N ASN A 400 -4.02 -35.81 7.23
CA ASN A 400 -2.67 -35.76 7.82
C ASN A 400 -1.74 -34.82 6.99
N HIS A 401 -0.72 -34.24 7.63
CA HIS A 401 0.29 -33.33 7.06
C HIS A 401 0.84 -33.78 5.70
N LYS A 402 1.12 -35.08 5.52
CA LYS A 402 1.59 -35.63 4.24
C LYS A 402 0.62 -35.40 3.07
N ARG A 403 -0.69 -35.55 3.31
CA ARG A 403 -1.72 -35.34 2.26
C ARG A 403 -1.93 -33.86 1.96
N LYS A 404 -1.82 -32.98 2.97
CA LYS A 404 -1.84 -31.52 2.77
C LYS A 404 -0.66 -31.07 1.92
N GLN A 405 0.54 -31.58 2.21
CA GLN A 405 1.74 -31.28 1.43
C GLN A 405 1.58 -31.75 -0.02
N ALA A 406 1.11 -32.98 -0.24
CA ALA A 406 0.88 -33.51 -1.59
C ALA A 406 -0.15 -32.67 -2.39
N PHE A 407 -1.21 -32.18 -1.75
CA PHE A 407 -2.18 -31.29 -2.38
C PHE A 407 -1.57 -29.93 -2.73
N MET A 408 -0.79 -29.35 -1.83
CA MET A 408 -0.06 -28.10 -2.09
C MET A 408 0.95 -28.27 -3.23
N ASP A 409 1.65 -29.40 -3.29
CA ASP A 409 2.57 -29.73 -4.37
C ASP A 409 1.84 -29.83 -5.72
N GLN A 410 0.63 -30.39 -5.75
CA GLN A 410 -0.21 -30.42 -6.96
C GLN A 410 -0.65 -29.02 -7.40
N ILE A 411 -1.11 -28.17 -6.47
CA ILE A 411 -1.46 -26.76 -6.80
C ILE A 411 -0.24 -26.04 -7.37
N ALA A 412 0.92 -26.23 -6.73
CA ALA A 412 2.15 -25.59 -7.17
C ALA A 412 2.61 -26.11 -8.55
N TYR A 413 2.42 -27.40 -8.84
CA TYR A 413 2.63 -27.98 -10.17
C TYR A 413 1.78 -27.29 -11.24
N TRP A 414 0.47 -27.12 -11.00
CA TRP A 414 -0.43 -26.44 -11.94
C TRP A 414 -0.07 -24.96 -12.11
N ALA A 415 0.28 -24.27 -11.01
CA ALA A 415 0.76 -22.89 -11.07
C ALA A 415 2.02 -22.77 -11.92
N ASN A 416 2.99 -23.66 -11.74
CA ASN A 416 4.23 -23.69 -12.54
C ASN A 416 3.95 -23.95 -14.03
N ARG A 417 3.03 -24.85 -14.38
CA ARG A 417 2.60 -25.03 -15.79
C ARG A 417 2.00 -23.76 -16.39
N LYS A 418 1.25 -23.00 -15.59
CA LYS A 418 0.68 -21.72 -16.03
C LYS A 418 1.74 -20.64 -16.25
N ILE A 419 2.77 -20.60 -15.39
CA ILE A 419 3.95 -19.75 -15.59
C ILE A 419 4.61 -20.10 -16.93
N GLU A 420 4.92 -21.38 -17.15
CA GLU A 420 5.55 -21.85 -18.39
C GLU A 420 4.73 -21.53 -19.65
N SER A 421 3.42 -21.75 -19.59
CA SER A 421 2.51 -21.39 -20.69
C SER A 421 2.56 -19.87 -20.97
N SER A 422 2.57 -19.06 -19.92
CA SER A 422 2.65 -17.59 -20.06
C SER A 422 4.00 -17.13 -20.60
N LEU A 423 5.08 -17.85 -20.29
CA LEU A 423 6.41 -17.63 -20.84
C LEU A 423 6.55 -18.08 -22.29
N LYS A 424 5.61 -18.85 -22.86
CA LYS A 424 5.59 -19.23 -24.30
C LYS A 424 4.73 -18.29 -25.15
N ASP A 425 3.70 -17.69 -24.55
CA ASP A 425 2.75 -16.77 -25.19
C ASP A 425 3.38 -15.40 -25.51
N SER A 426 3.37 -14.99 -26.78
CA SER A 426 3.98 -13.74 -27.26
C SER A 426 3.35 -12.47 -26.68
N ARG A 427 2.01 -12.45 -26.48
CA ARG A 427 1.32 -11.30 -25.90
C ARG A 427 1.63 -11.16 -24.41
N LYS A 428 1.72 -12.28 -23.69
CA LYS A 428 2.08 -12.27 -22.26
C LYS A 428 3.56 -11.94 -22.05
N LYS A 429 4.47 -12.41 -22.91
CA LYS A 429 5.89 -12.00 -22.90
C LYS A 429 6.05 -10.48 -22.92
N ALA A 430 5.30 -9.77 -23.77
CA ALA A 430 5.35 -8.30 -23.81
C ALA A 430 4.89 -7.67 -22.49
N LYS A 431 3.81 -8.18 -21.88
CA LYS A 431 3.35 -7.73 -20.55
C LYS A 431 4.40 -7.97 -19.46
N ILE A 432 5.06 -9.13 -19.48
CA ILE A 432 6.12 -9.50 -18.53
C ILE A 432 7.32 -8.56 -18.70
N LYS A 433 7.77 -8.33 -19.93
CA LYS A 433 8.87 -7.40 -20.24
C LYS A 433 8.56 -5.98 -19.74
N ASN A 434 7.34 -5.48 -19.98
CA ASN A 434 6.93 -4.16 -19.50
C ASN A 434 6.87 -4.11 -17.96
N ALA A 435 6.41 -5.18 -17.32
CA ALA A 435 6.37 -5.27 -15.86
C ALA A 435 7.78 -5.30 -15.25
N ILE A 436 8.76 -5.94 -15.91
CA ILE A 436 10.18 -5.93 -15.54
C ILE A 436 10.78 -4.54 -15.73
N GLN A 437 10.58 -3.91 -16.89
CA GLN A 437 11.08 -2.54 -17.14
C GLN A 437 10.51 -1.52 -16.14
N ALA A 438 9.26 -1.69 -15.72
CA ALA A 438 8.66 -0.87 -14.68
C ALA A 438 9.36 -1.00 -13.31
N GLN A 439 10.22 -2.01 -13.10
CA GLN A 439 11.05 -2.13 -11.89
C GLN A 439 12.37 -1.34 -11.97
N ILE A 440 12.74 -0.73 -13.09
CA ILE A 440 13.98 0.06 -13.17
C ILE A 440 14.08 1.11 -12.05
N PRO A 441 13.02 1.89 -11.72
CA PRO A 441 13.08 2.86 -10.60
C PRO A 441 13.23 2.24 -9.21
N HIS A 442 13.04 0.92 -9.05
CA HIS A 442 13.33 0.21 -7.80
C HIS A 442 14.85 0.05 -7.61
N PHE A 443 15.58 -0.24 -8.69
CA PHE A 443 17.02 -0.48 -8.65
C PHE A 443 17.86 0.76 -8.99
N ASP A 444 17.29 1.76 -9.67
CA ASP A 444 17.89 3.07 -9.90
C ASP A 444 17.67 3.99 -8.68
N ARG A 445 18.74 4.24 -7.92
CA ARG A 445 18.69 4.84 -6.57
C ARG A 445 19.27 6.24 -6.49
N LEU A 446 19.80 6.79 -7.57
CA LEU A 446 20.42 8.13 -7.58
C LEU A 446 19.57 9.19 -6.88
N ASN A 447 18.27 9.22 -7.18
CA ASN A 447 17.34 10.19 -6.61
C ASN A 447 17.07 10.03 -5.11
N LEU A 448 17.39 8.86 -4.53
CA LEU A 448 17.23 8.54 -3.11
C LEU A 448 18.55 8.75 -2.34
N ASP A 449 19.68 8.46 -2.98
CA ASP A 449 21.01 8.54 -2.38
C ASP A 449 21.49 9.99 -2.14
N ILE A 450 20.99 10.96 -2.91
CA ILE A 450 21.63 12.29 -3.08
C ILE A 450 20.87 13.44 -2.40
N THR A 451 19.66 13.19 -1.89
CA THR A 451 18.77 14.29 -1.46
C THR A 451 18.53 14.36 0.06
N TYR A 452 18.95 15.45 0.70
CA TYR A 452 18.12 16.11 1.71
C TYR A 452 17.17 17.09 1.00
N SER A 453 16.10 16.58 0.39
CA SER A 453 15.10 17.48 -0.22
C SER A 453 14.07 17.86 0.85
N TYR A 454 14.35 18.95 1.57
CA TYR A 454 13.53 19.49 2.66
C TYR A 454 12.13 19.96 2.24
N ALA A 455 11.88 20.13 0.94
CA ALA A 455 10.57 20.49 0.39
C ALA A 455 10.39 19.98 -1.04
N LYS A 456 9.14 19.88 -1.51
CA LYS A 456 8.80 19.66 -2.92
C LYS A 456 9.58 20.63 -3.80
N GLN A 457 10.58 20.12 -4.53
CA GLN A 457 11.35 20.82 -5.57
C GLN A 457 11.43 22.34 -5.36
N THR A 458 12.26 22.77 -4.40
CA THR A 458 12.82 24.12 -4.50
C THR A 458 13.65 24.14 -5.78
N GLN A 459 13.31 25.04 -6.70
CA GLN A 459 14.19 25.45 -7.78
C GLN A 459 15.46 26.01 -7.10
N GLY A 460 16.59 25.31 -7.19
CA GLY A 460 17.86 25.74 -6.59
C GLY A 460 18.70 24.62 -5.94
N LEU A 461 19.93 25.00 -5.56
CA LEU A 461 20.99 24.12 -5.07
C LEU A 461 20.96 23.90 -3.54
N VAL A 462 20.41 24.85 -2.78
CA VAL A 462 20.39 24.83 -1.31
C VAL A 462 19.69 23.58 -0.77
N GLY A 463 20.31 22.92 0.20
CA GLY A 463 19.88 21.67 0.82
C GLY A 463 20.31 20.40 0.06
N ARG A 464 20.77 20.50 -1.18
CA ARG A 464 21.21 19.34 -1.98
C ARG A 464 22.69 19.03 -1.74
N ARG A 465 23.09 17.78 -1.99
CA ARG A 465 24.52 17.43 -2.11
C ARG A 465 25.13 18.32 -3.20
N PHE A 466 26.32 18.85 -2.94
CA PHE A 466 27.05 19.64 -3.92
C PHE A 466 27.28 18.81 -5.20
N PRO A 467 26.99 19.32 -6.40
CA PRO A 467 27.08 18.52 -7.62
C PRO A 467 28.50 18.05 -7.91
N HIS A 468 28.64 16.93 -8.61
CA HIS A 468 29.92 16.52 -9.16
C HIS A 468 30.15 17.19 -10.52
N PHE A 469 31.35 17.72 -10.70
CA PHE A 469 31.90 18.32 -11.92
C PHE A 469 33.41 18.45 -11.75
N PHE A 470 34.15 18.69 -12.83
CA PHE A 470 35.60 18.85 -12.82
C PHE A 470 36.00 20.33 -12.79
N ILE A 471 37.03 20.65 -11.99
CA ILE A 471 37.72 21.94 -11.92
C ILE A 471 39.18 21.65 -12.33
N GLY A 472 39.52 21.93 -13.58
CA GLY A 472 40.73 21.35 -14.19
C GLY A 472 40.65 19.82 -14.18
N ASP A 473 41.71 19.16 -13.73
CA ASP A 473 41.77 17.69 -13.64
C ASP A 473 41.20 17.10 -12.33
N ARG A 474 40.71 17.96 -11.43
CA ARG A 474 40.24 17.56 -10.10
C ARG A 474 38.71 17.59 -10.02
N SER A 475 38.13 16.58 -9.38
CA SER A 475 36.71 16.57 -9.04
C SER A 475 36.40 17.68 -8.02
N SER A 476 35.28 18.38 -8.17
CA SER A 476 34.70 19.28 -7.15
C SER A 476 34.60 18.63 -5.77
N HIS A 477 34.33 17.33 -5.70
CA HIS A 477 34.26 16.59 -4.43
C HIS A 477 35.62 16.34 -3.79
N SER A 478 36.72 16.42 -4.56
CA SER A 478 38.08 16.33 -4.00
C SER A 478 38.48 17.57 -3.21
N TYR A 479 37.74 18.68 -3.38
CA TYR A 479 37.92 19.91 -2.59
C TYR A 479 37.08 19.93 -1.32
N LEU A 480 36.12 19.00 -1.16
CA LEU A 480 35.31 18.90 0.03
C LEU A 480 36.13 18.24 1.13
N ASP A 481 36.46 19.02 2.16
CA ASP A 481 37.00 18.51 3.39
C ASP A 481 35.95 18.58 4.52
N SER A 482 36.02 17.58 5.39
CA SER A 482 35.08 17.36 6.48
C SER A 482 35.40 18.22 7.71
N GLU A 483 36.53 18.92 7.75
CA GLU A 483 36.96 19.71 8.89
C GLU A 483 36.57 21.19 8.81
N SER A 484 36.32 21.70 7.60
CA SER A 484 35.95 23.10 7.35
C SER A 484 34.65 23.23 6.57
N ILE A 485 34.03 24.40 6.70
CA ILE A 485 33.02 24.85 5.75
C ILE A 485 33.75 25.25 4.47
N GLN A 486 33.17 24.93 3.31
CA GLN A 486 33.78 25.20 2.00
C GLN A 486 33.01 26.32 1.31
N ALA A 487 33.70 27.33 0.79
CA ALA A 487 33.14 28.40 -0.01
C ALA A 487 33.69 28.32 -1.44
N PHE A 488 32.83 28.05 -2.42
CA PHE A 488 33.20 28.05 -3.83
C PHE A 488 32.83 29.39 -4.45
N VAL A 489 33.80 30.10 -5.01
CA VAL A 489 33.62 31.43 -5.61
C VAL A 489 33.83 31.32 -7.12
N PHE A 490 32.82 31.75 -7.89
CA PHE A 490 32.75 31.65 -9.34
C PHE A 490 32.95 33.02 -9.99
N GLY A 491 33.85 33.11 -10.98
CA GLY A 491 34.14 34.32 -11.76
C GLY A 491 35.51 34.98 -11.46
N ASP A 492 35.87 36.00 -12.26
CA ASP A 492 37.26 36.47 -12.39
C ASP A 492 37.65 37.71 -11.57
N ASN A 493 36.73 38.40 -10.89
CA ASN A 493 36.89 39.86 -10.67
C ASN A 493 37.27 40.42 -9.29
N GLU A 494 37.70 39.67 -8.26
CA GLU A 494 38.19 40.31 -7.01
C GLU A 494 39.44 39.68 -6.38
N SER A 495 40.21 40.54 -5.72
CA SER A 495 41.54 40.33 -5.14
C SER A 495 41.50 39.60 -3.79
N ASN A 496 42.41 38.62 -3.64
CA ASN A 496 42.59 37.70 -2.50
C ASN A 496 42.75 38.33 -1.08
N GLN A 497 42.77 39.64 -0.93
CA GLN A 497 43.12 40.30 0.33
C GLN A 497 41.97 40.38 1.34
N ILE A 498 40.71 40.52 0.90
CA ILE A 498 39.55 40.69 1.80
C ILE A 498 39.09 39.36 2.43
N LEU A 499 39.21 38.24 1.70
CA LEU A 499 38.76 36.92 2.17
C LEU A 499 39.74 36.22 3.13
N LYS A 500 41.03 36.63 3.15
CA LYS A 500 42.05 36.04 4.03
C LYS A 500 41.91 36.47 5.49
N SER A 501 41.45 37.70 5.75
CA SER A 501 41.16 38.20 7.10
C SER A 501 39.96 37.50 7.76
N GLU A 502 39.14 36.78 6.99
CA GLU A 502 37.90 36.13 7.43
C GLU A 502 37.99 34.60 7.52
N MET A 503 39.17 34.00 7.30
CA MET A 503 39.36 32.53 7.30
C MET A 503 39.13 31.84 8.66
N LEU A 504 38.98 32.63 9.72
CA LEU A 504 38.57 32.23 11.07
C LEU A 504 37.43 33.14 11.55
N LEU A 505 36.33 33.15 10.80
CA LEU A 505 35.10 33.77 11.28
C LEU A 505 34.61 33.02 12.52
N MET A 506 34.67 33.68 13.69
CA MET A 506 34.14 33.17 14.95
C MET A 506 34.78 31.85 15.44
N GLY A 507 36.04 31.56 15.07
CA GLY A 507 36.70 30.30 15.46
C GLY A 507 36.36 29.09 14.58
N ILE A 508 35.63 29.29 13.48
CA ILE A 508 35.12 28.25 12.60
C ILE A 508 35.99 28.16 11.34
N PRO A 509 36.54 26.98 10.99
CA PRO A 509 37.37 26.85 9.79
C PRO A 509 36.55 27.04 8.51
N LEU A 510 36.98 27.99 7.67
CA LEU A 510 36.45 28.24 6.33
C LEU A 510 37.55 28.05 5.28
N THR A 511 37.28 27.25 4.26
CA THR A 511 38.17 27.03 3.11
C THR A 511 37.54 27.61 1.86
N VAL A 512 38.25 28.51 1.18
CA VAL A 512 37.74 29.20 -0.01
C VAL A 512 38.40 28.64 -1.28
N HIS A 513 37.59 28.27 -2.26
CA HIS A 513 38.01 27.71 -3.55
C HIS A 513 37.58 28.64 -4.68
N LYS A 514 38.53 29.05 -5.52
CA LYS A 514 38.23 29.80 -6.75
C LYS A 514 37.94 28.83 -7.89
N VAL A 515 36.79 29.00 -8.53
CA VAL A 515 36.39 28.22 -9.69
C VAL A 515 36.47 29.12 -10.93
N PRO A 516 37.36 28.83 -11.90
CA PRO A 516 37.45 29.61 -13.13
C PRO A 516 36.15 29.52 -13.94
N ASN A 517 35.95 30.45 -14.86
CA ASN A 517 34.76 30.47 -15.72
C ASN A 517 34.71 29.19 -16.57
N ILE A 518 33.65 28.37 -16.43
CA ILE A 518 33.46 27.13 -17.19
C ILE A 518 32.26 27.32 -18.12
N ASP A 519 32.49 27.27 -19.43
CA ASP A 519 31.54 27.80 -20.43
C ASP A 519 30.26 26.98 -20.70
N SER A 520 30.06 25.79 -20.10
CA SER A 520 28.90 24.96 -20.49
C SER A 520 28.24 24.05 -19.42
N PRO A 521 28.95 23.32 -18.52
CA PRO A 521 28.30 22.32 -17.66
C PRO A 521 27.61 22.87 -16.39
N MET A 522 27.76 24.16 -16.06
CA MET A 522 27.29 24.72 -14.78
C MET A 522 25.77 24.98 -14.74
N GLN A 523 25.15 25.34 -15.87
CA GLN A 523 23.72 25.68 -15.93
C GLN A 523 22.82 24.47 -15.67
N ASP A 524 23.17 23.30 -16.22
CA ASP A 524 22.43 22.04 -16.00
C ASP A 524 22.50 21.56 -14.54
N LEU A 525 23.55 21.95 -13.82
CA LEU A 525 23.77 21.61 -12.41
C LEU A 525 23.17 22.64 -11.43
N SER A 526 22.48 23.68 -11.94
CA SER A 526 21.95 24.78 -11.13
C SER A 526 23.03 25.51 -10.31
N ILE A 527 24.28 25.53 -10.80
CA ILE A 527 25.40 26.27 -10.20
C ILE A 527 25.44 27.66 -10.84
N PRO A 528 25.58 28.75 -10.05
CA PRO A 528 25.64 30.09 -10.60
C PRO A 528 26.88 30.28 -11.49
N LYS A 529 26.73 31.00 -12.61
CA LYS A 529 27.86 31.39 -13.48
C LYS A 529 28.81 32.37 -12.78
N TYR A 530 28.27 33.25 -11.94
CA TYR A 530 28.98 34.24 -11.16
C TYR A 530 28.37 34.31 -9.75
N GLY A 531 29.21 34.36 -8.71
CA GLY A 531 28.76 34.42 -7.31
C GLY A 531 29.49 33.43 -6.41
N CYS A 532 28.86 33.02 -5.31
CA CYS A 532 29.45 32.04 -4.40
C CYS A 532 28.45 31.00 -3.85
N VAL A 533 28.98 29.84 -3.49
CA VAL A 533 28.24 28.70 -2.93
C VAL A 533 28.92 28.27 -1.64
N LEU A 534 28.15 28.21 -0.55
CA LEU A 534 28.62 27.72 0.75
C LEU A 534 28.20 26.25 0.93
N VAL A 535 29.17 25.38 1.18
CA VAL A 535 28.99 23.94 1.32
C VAL A 535 29.44 23.50 2.72
N ARG A 536 28.58 22.73 3.38
CA ARG A 536 28.80 22.18 4.71
C ARG A 536 29.84 21.05 4.70
N PRO A 537 30.39 20.68 5.87
CA PRO A 537 31.33 19.56 5.97
C PRO A 537 30.78 18.20 5.52
N ASP A 538 29.45 18.01 5.56
CA ASP A 538 28.80 16.81 5.02
C ASP A 538 28.55 16.88 3.51
N GLY A 539 29.12 17.86 2.80
CA GLY A 539 29.07 18.01 1.36
C GLY A 539 27.74 18.54 0.81
N HIS A 540 26.91 19.15 1.67
CA HIS A 540 25.62 19.72 1.27
C HIS A 540 25.67 21.23 1.18
N VAL A 541 24.97 21.79 0.20
CA VAL A 541 24.93 23.23 -0.04
C VAL A 541 24.03 23.88 1.01
N TYR A 542 24.58 24.85 1.73
CA TYR A 542 23.85 25.61 2.74
C TYR A 542 23.29 26.93 2.18
N ALA A 543 24.08 27.63 1.37
CA ALA A 543 23.67 28.93 0.83
C ALA A 543 24.29 29.17 -0.57
N VAL A 544 23.63 30.03 -1.36
CA VAL A 544 24.07 30.46 -2.69
C VAL A 544 23.81 31.96 -2.82
N GLN A 545 24.81 32.71 -3.29
CA GLN A 545 24.69 34.13 -3.68
C GLN A 545 25.00 34.24 -5.18
N GLU A 546 24.08 34.81 -5.96
CA GLU A 546 24.29 35.12 -7.38
C GLU A 546 24.76 36.59 -7.53
N ASP A 547 25.72 36.86 -8.42
CA ASP A 547 26.42 38.16 -8.57
C ASP A 547 25.59 39.33 -9.15
N ARG A 548 24.25 39.31 -9.05
CA ARG A 548 23.39 40.38 -9.60
C ARG A 548 22.97 41.37 -8.50
N ASN A 549 23.62 42.53 -8.46
CA ASN A 549 23.21 43.72 -7.67
C ASN A 549 22.88 43.45 -6.18
N THR A 550 23.76 42.76 -5.45
CA THR A 550 23.62 42.63 -3.99
C THR A 550 24.36 43.76 -3.28
N SER A 551 23.70 44.41 -2.31
CA SER A 551 24.30 45.44 -1.45
C SER A 551 25.33 44.88 -0.46
N MET A 552 25.35 43.56 -0.28
CA MET A 552 26.19 42.84 0.68
C MET A 552 27.42 42.25 -0.02
N THR A 553 28.59 42.45 0.58
CA THR A 553 29.85 41.86 0.13
C THR A 553 29.84 40.34 0.34
N ARG A 554 30.73 39.62 -0.35
CA ARG A 554 30.84 38.15 -0.19
C ARG A 554 31.29 37.75 1.22
N GLY A 555 32.12 38.57 1.87
CA GLY A 555 32.57 38.35 3.25
C GLY A 555 31.43 38.45 4.27
N GLU A 556 30.63 39.51 4.16
CA GLU A 556 29.40 39.70 4.97
C GLU A 556 28.41 38.54 4.74
N PHE A 557 28.23 38.10 3.49
CA PHE A 557 27.39 36.94 3.18
C PHE A 557 27.86 35.66 3.88
N PHE A 558 29.16 35.36 3.82
CA PHE A 558 29.70 34.17 4.49
C PHE A 558 29.58 34.26 6.00
N SER A 559 29.89 35.43 6.58
CA SER A 559 29.76 35.68 8.03
C SER A 559 28.34 35.43 8.52
N GLU A 560 27.34 36.04 7.87
CA GLU A 560 25.92 35.86 8.23
C GLU A 560 25.50 34.39 8.08
N CYS A 561 25.86 33.75 6.97
CA CYS A 561 25.48 32.36 6.72
C CYS A 561 26.11 31.40 7.75
N ILE A 562 27.40 31.56 8.06
CA ILE A 562 28.11 30.71 9.02
C ILE A 562 27.52 30.89 10.42
N GLN A 563 27.28 32.13 10.86
CA GLN A 563 26.65 32.40 12.15
C GLN A 563 25.29 31.69 12.25
N ARG A 564 24.43 31.88 11.23
CA ARG A 564 23.11 31.25 11.19
C ARG A 564 23.19 29.72 11.18
N LEU A 565 24.13 29.14 10.43
CA LEU A 565 24.33 27.70 10.38
C LEU A 565 24.62 27.15 11.79
N MET A 566 25.46 27.85 12.54
CA MET A 566 25.94 27.44 13.85
C MET A 566 24.93 27.65 14.96
N GLU A 567 24.02 28.61 14.78
CA GLU A 567 22.81 28.75 15.60
C GLU A 567 21.76 27.67 15.32
N GLY A 568 21.99 26.80 14.32
CA GLY A 568 21.05 25.76 13.91
C GLY A 568 19.88 26.28 13.07
N ASN A 569 19.99 27.49 12.51
CA ASN A 569 18.96 28.08 11.69
C ASN A 569 18.94 27.44 10.30
N ALA A 570 17.81 26.86 9.94
CA ALA A 570 17.58 26.31 8.62
C ALA A 570 17.22 27.43 7.62
N ILE A 571 18.13 27.80 6.70
CA ILE A 571 17.84 28.81 5.64
C ILE A 571 16.59 28.44 4.81
N TRP A 572 16.23 27.16 4.71
CA TRP A 572 15.02 26.75 3.99
C TRP A 572 13.72 27.15 4.69
N GLU A 573 13.70 27.45 5.99
CA GLU A 573 12.51 27.97 6.66
C GLU A 573 12.15 29.38 6.16
N ASP A 574 13.16 30.23 5.97
CA ASP A 574 13.00 31.53 5.32
C ASP A 574 12.58 31.40 3.86
N ALA A 575 13.13 30.43 3.13
CA ALA A 575 12.70 30.16 1.77
C ALA A 575 11.23 29.72 1.72
N ILE A 576 10.77 28.88 2.65
CA ILE A 576 9.37 28.44 2.76
C ILE A 576 8.46 29.61 3.17
N GLN A 577 8.89 30.48 4.10
CA GLN A 577 8.15 31.68 4.49
C GLN A 577 8.09 32.73 3.36
N LYS A 578 9.20 33.02 2.68
CA LYS A 578 9.25 33.90 1.49
C LYS A 578 8.43 33.34 0.32
N THR A 579 8.41 32.02 0.14
CA THR A 579 7.54 31.37 -0.85
C THR A 579 6.07 31.46 -0.45
N LYS A 580 5.74 31.36 0.85
CA LYS A 580 4.37 31.62 1.37
C LYS A 580 3.93 33.07 1.14
N GLN A 581 4.82 34.06 1.37
CA GLN A 581 4.52 35.48 1.12
C GLN A 581 4.43 35.83 -0.37
N ARG A 582 5.31 35.27 -1.23
CA ARG A 582 5.19 35.42 -2.71
C ARG A 582 3.93 34.76 -3.25
N LYS A 583 3.53 33.62 -2.69
CA LYS A 583 2.26 32.94 -3.00
C LYS A 583 1.02 33.61 -2.41
N GLN A 584 1.13 34.75 -1.72
CA GLN A 584 -0.04 35.58 -1.39
C GLN A 584 -0.27 36.71 -2.40
N LYS A 585 0.75 37.10 -3.17
CA LYS A 585 0.66 38.22 -4.14
C LYS A 585 0.45 37.81 -5.61
N MET A 586 0.56 36.53 -5.96
CA MET A 586 0.40 36.03 -7.35
C MET A 586 -0.74 35.01 -7.53
N PHE A 587 -1.57 34.80 -6.52
CA PHE A 587 -2.27 33.51 -6.31
C PHE A 587 -3.79 33.58 -6.41
N ILE A 588 -4.37 34.68 -6.85
CA ILE A 588 -5.83 34.79 -7.01
C ILE A 588 -6.28 34.24 -8.39
N PRO A 589 -5.59 34.51 -9.53
CA PRO A 589 -6.08 34.03 -10.84
C PRO A 589 -5.75 32.55 -11.14
N ALA A 590 -4.56 32.07 -10.74
CA ALA A 590 -4.09 30.72 -11.09
C ALA A 590 -4.67 29.59 -10.22
N ILE A 591 -5.04 29.90 -8.97
CA ILE A 591 -5.76 28.94 -8.11
C ILE A 591 -7.12 28.63 -8.71
N ILE A 592 -7.83 29.60 -9.29
CA ILE A 592 -9.16 29.39 -9.84
C ILE A 592 -9.08 28.37 -10.99
N SER A 593 -8.14 28.51 -11.92
CA SER A 593 -8.02 27.61 -13.08
C SER A 593 -7.56 26.19 -12.72
N ILE A 594 -6.60 26.04 -11.80
CA ILE A 594 -6.10 24.70 -11.38
C ILE A 594 -7.11 24.02 -10.44
N SER A 595 -7.80 24.78 -9.59
CA SER A 595 -8.88 24.24 -8.76
C SER A 595 -10.06 23.84 -9.62
N LEU A 596 -10.43 24.61 -10.65
CA LEU A 596 -11.45 24.21 -11.62
C LEU A 596 -11.06 22.94 -12.38
N LEU A 597 -9.79 22.75 -12.74
CA LEU A 597 -9.32 21.53 -13.41
C LEU A 597 -9.28 20.31 -12.47
N CYS A 598 -8.83 20.47 -11.23
CA CYS A 598 -8.84 19.40 -10.24
C CYS A 598 -10.26 19.05 -9.76
N ILE A 599 -11.14 20.05 -9.65
CA ILE A 599 -12.57 19.85 -9.40
C ILE A 599 -13.20 19.16 -10.62
N ALA A 600 -12.88 19.56 -11.85
CA ALA A 600 -13.38 18.91 -13.06
C ALA A 600 -12.91 17.45 -13.18
N LEU A 601 -11.64 17.15 -12.86
CA LEU A 601 -11.10 15.78 -12.88
C LEU A 601 -11.63 14.92 -11.72
N GLY A 602 -11.82 15.53 -10.54
CA GLY A 602 -12.46 14.89 -9.39
C GLY A 602 -13.94 14.59 -9.64
N LEU A 603 -14.68 15.55 -10.20
CA LEU A 603 -16.05 15.40 -10.65
C LEU A 603 -16.14 14.37 -11.77
N PHE A 604 -15.23 14.36 -12.75
CA PHE A 604 -15.20 13.36 -13.82
C PHE A 604 -15.03 11.93 -13.30
N SER A 605 -14.15 11.73 -12.31
CA SER A 605 -13.98 10.43 -11.64
C SER A 605 -15.24 10.01 -10.86
N LEU A 606 -15.90 10.96 -10.18
CA LEU A 606 -17.13 10.70 -9.44
C LEU A 606 -18.34 10.46 -10.37
N MET A 607 -18.38 11.13 -11.52
CA MET A 607 -19.47 11.12 -12.52
C MET A 607 -19.27 10.11 -13.65
N ARG A 608 -18.23 9.26 -13.59
CA ARG A 608 -18.00 8.25 -14.63
C ARG A 608 -19.18 7.25 -14.71
N PRO A 609 -19.74 6.99 -15.92
CA PRO A 609 -20.87 6.09 -16.13
C PRO A 609 -20.58 4.62 -15.74
N ILE A 610 -21.63 3.79 -15.71
CA ILE A 610 -21.51 2.33 -15.54
C ILE A 610 -20.66 1.78 -16.70
N ASP A 611 -19.62 1.01 -16.37
CA ASP A 611 -18.95 0.19 -17.38
C ASP A 611 -19.95 -0.91 -17.81
N ASN A 612 -20.43 -0.87 -19.07
CA ASN A 612 -21.52 -1.68 -19.63
C ASN A 612 -22.93 -1.40 -19.03
N PRO A 613 -23.67 -0.39 -19.54
CA PRO A 613 -25.02 -0.14 -19.07
C PRO A 613 -25.93 -1.35 -19.38
N PRO A 614 -26.79 -1.77 -18.43
CA PRO A 614 -27.77 -2.82 -18.66
C PRO A 614 -28.71 -2.42 -19.79
N LYS A 615 -28.99 -3.35 -20.70
CA LYS A 615 -29.90 -3.14 -21.83
C LYS A 615 -31.18 -3.95 -21.62
N PRO A 616 -32.34 -3.46 -22.08
CA PRO A 616 -33.55 -4.25 -22.07
C PRO A 616 -33.36 -5.60 -22.76
N ALA A 617 -33.99 -6.64 -22.22
CA ALA A 617 -34.03 -7.94 -22.88
C ALA A 617 -34.84 -7.86 -24.18
N ASN A 618 -34.62 -8.83 -25.06
CA ASN A 618 -35.38 -8.91 -26.31
C ASN A 618 -36.76 -9.52 -26.04
N PHE A 619 -37.81 -8.70 -26.05
CA PHE A 619 -39.19 -9.13 -25.78
C PHE A 619 -40.03 -9.21 -27.05
N ASP A 620 -40.91 -10.20 -27.11
CA ASP A 620 -42.04 -10.24 -28.04
C ASP A 620 -43.23 -9.52 -27.39
N LEU A 621 -43.33 -8.20 -27.62
CA LEU A 621 -44.39 -7.38 -27.03
C LEU A 621 -45.74 -7.67 -27.66
N VAL A 622 -46.76 -7.86 -26.83
CA VAL A 622 -48.12 -8.25 -27.24
C VAL A 622 -49.15 -7.32 -26.60
N GLU A 623 -50.10 -6.84 -27.40
CA GLU A 623 -51.20 -6.01 -26.91
C GLU A 623 -52.16 -6.80 -26.02
N LEU A 624 -52.76 -6.16 -25.01
CA LEU A 624 -53.67 -6.84 -24.07
C LEU A 624 -54.90 -7.48 -24.76
N SER A 625 -55.29 -6.97 -25.93
CA SER A 625 -56.37 -7.53 -26.77
C SER A 625 -56.05 -8.93 -27.35
N GLU A 626 -54.78 -9.31 -27.37
CA GLU A 626 -54.29 -10.63 -27.79
C GLU A 626 -54.21 -11.64 -26.62
N GLY A 627 -54.87 -11.33 -25.51
CA GLY A 627 -55.10 -12.26 -24.41
C GLY A 627 -56.53 -12.23 -23.91
N LYS A 628 -56.75 -12.71 -22.69
CA LYS A 628 -58.00 -12.56 -21.94
C LYS A 628 -57.69 -12.20 -20.49
N LEU A 629 -58.46 -11.26 -19.94
CA LEU A 629 -58.51 -11.01 -18.51
C LEU A 629 -59.42 -12.04 -17.86
N VAL A 630 -58.99 -12.57 -16.73
CA VAL A 630 -59.73 -13.56 -15.96
C VAL A 630 -59.64 -13.17 -14.49
N ASP A 631 -60.78 -13.16 -13.80
CA ASP A 631 -60.81 -13.00 -12.35
C ASP A 631 -60.08 -14.19 -11.71
N TRP A 632 -59.23 -13.92 -10.73
CA TRP A 632 -58.46 -14.97 -10.06
C TRP A 632 -58.32 -14.72 -8.57
N TYR A 633 -58.17 -15.82 -7.84
CA TYR A 633 -57.88 -15.83 -6.42
C TYR A 633 -56.52 -16.51 -6.25
N PRO A 634 -55.46 -15.77 -5.93
CA PRO A 634 -54.11 -16.31 -5.89
C PRO A 634 -53.98 -17.34 -4.75
N SER A 635 -53.52 -18.54 -5.08
CA SER A 635 -53.19 -19.60 -4.12
C SER A 635 -51.81 -20.20 -4.45
N PRO A 636 -50.72 -19.41 -4.29
CA PRO A 636 -49.39 -19.84 -4.68
C PRO A 636 -48.86 -20.95 -3.79
N LYS A 637 -48.08 -21.87 -4.39
CA LYS A 637 -47.25 -22.80 -3.63
C LYS A 637 -46.01 -22.10 -3.08
N ARG A 638 -45.40 -21.23 -3.89
CA ARG A 638 -44.23 -20.42 -3.54
C ARG A 638 -44.30 -19.06 -4.22
N ILE A 639 -43.61 -18.09 -3.63
CA ILE A 639 -43.50 -16.73 -4.14
C ILE A 639 -42.02 -16.38 -4.21
N TYR A 640 -41.53 -16.13 -5.43
CA TYR A 640 -40.16 -15.68 -5.68
C TYR A 640 -40.15 -14.21 -6.07
N GLY A 641 -39.20 -13.44 -5.52
CA GLY A 641 -38.96 -12.05 -5.89
C GLY A 641 -37.57 -11.87 -6.48
N LEU A 642 -37.48 -11.06 -7.53
CA LEU A 642 -36.23 -10.71 -8.19
C LEU A 642 -35.89 -9.25 -7.98
N GLY A 643 -34.67 -8.97 -7.51
CA GLY A 643 -34.13 -7.61 -7.43
C GLY A 643 -33.40 -7.19 -8.69
N LEU A 644 -33.26 -5.87 -8.89
CA LEU A 644 -32.38 -5.27 -9.92
C LEU A 644 -32.72 -5.67 -11.37
N VAL A 645 -34.00 -5.77 -11.70
CA VAL A 645 -34.46 -6.19 -13.04
C VAL A 645 -34.67 -5.01 -14.01
N TYR A 646 -34.72 -3.78 -13.52
CA TYR A 646 -34.78 -2.57 -14.34
C TYR A 646 -33.45 -1.81 -14.34
N ALA A 647 -32.99 -1.41 -15.53
CA ALA A 647 -31.78 -0.60 -15.70
C ALA A 647 -31.81 0.69 -14.87
N LYS A 648 -32.94 1.40 -14.91
CA LYS A 648 -33.16 2.64 -14.15
C LYS A 648 -33.12 2.43 -12.63
N HIS A 649 -33.62 1.28 -12.16
CA HIS A 649 -33.60 0.94 -10.73
C HIS A 649 -32.18 0.62 -10.24
N ILE A 650 -31.35 -0.04 -11.08
CA ILE A 650 -29.91 -0.23 -10.81
C ILE A 650 -29.19 1.13 -10.70
N GLU A 651 -29.53 2.09 -11.57
CA GLU A 651 -28.97 3.43 -11.54
C GLU A 651 -29.38 4.22 -10.29
N GLU A 652 -30.67 4.21 -9.96
CA GLU A 652 -31.23 4.96 -8.81
C GLU A 652 -30.73 4.46 -7.45
N THR A 653 -30.53 3.15 -7.31
CA THR A 653 -29.99 2.54 -6.09
C THR A 653 -28.47 2.56 -6.06
N ALA A 654 -27.82 2.98 -7.16
CA ALA A 654 -26.38 2.92 -7.38
C ALA A 654 -25.78 1.51 -7.23
N SER A 655 -26.57 0.47 -7.50
CA SER A 655 -26.17 -0.93 -7.40
C SER A 655 -25.12 -1.29 -8.46
N GLU A 656 -24.31 -2.31 -8.18
CA GLU A 656 -23.41 -2.91 -9.16
C GLU A 656 -24.22 -3.83 -10.09
N TYR A 657 -23.89 -3.81 -11.38
CA TYR A 657 -24.48 -4.69 -12.39
C TYR A 657 -23.38 -5.48 -13.07
N ASP A 658 -23.54 -6.79 -13.13
CA ASP A 658 -22.68 -7.71 -13.85
C ASP A 658 -23.57 -8.67 -14.66
N PRO A 659 -23.48 -8.67 -16.00
CA PRO A 659 -24.31 -9.53 -16.84
C PRO A 659 -24.04 -11.04 -16.64
N GLU A 660 -22.92 -11.42 -16.02
CA GLU A 660 -22.55 -12.82 -15.79
C GLU A 660 -23.08 -13.38 -14.44
N ILE A 661 -23.62 -12.51 -13.58
CA ILE A 661 -24.10 -12.86 -12.24
C ILE A 661 -25.64 -12.81 -12.23
N PRO A 662 -26.34 -13.86 -11.76
CA PRO A 662 -27.80 -13.83 -11.61
C PRO A 662 -28.25 -12.67 -10.71
N PRO A 663 -29.45 -12.10 -10.96
CA PRO A 663 -30.01 -11.08 -10.08
C PRO A 663 -30.19 -11.64 -8.65
N PRO A 664 -30.27 -10.75 -7.63
CA PRO A 664 -30.68 -11.17 -6.29
C PRO A 664 -32.07 -11.81 -6.34
N ILE A 665 -32.19 -13.06 -5.91
CA ILE A 665 -33.45 -13.80 -5.85
C ILE A 665 -33.73 -14.15 -4.40
N PHE A 666 -34.91 -13.79 -3.91
CA PHE A 666 -35.38 -14.12 -2.58
C PHE A 666 -36.75 -14.80 -2.65
N GLU A 667 -37.10 -15.49 -1.56
CA GLU A 667 -38.40 -16.09 -1.37
C GLU A 667 -39.21 -15.23 -0.39
N LYS A 668 -40.51 -15.11 -0.64
CA LYS A 668 -41.46 -14.46 0.27
C LYS A 668 -42.29 -15.50 0.99
N GLU A 669 -42.59 -15.24 2.25
CA GLU A 669 -43.54 -16.06 3.01
C GLU A 669 -44.97 -15.90 2.46
N LEU A 670 -45.73 -16.99 2.41
CA LEU A 670 -47.09 -16.99 1.86
C LEU A 670 -48.04 -16.04 2.60
N GLN A 671 -47.79 -15.78 3.90
CA GLN A 671 -48.54 -14.80 4.70
C GLN A 671 -48.44 -13.36 4.18
N SER A 672 -47.45 -13.07 3.33
CA SER A 672 -47.31 -11.74 2.72
C SER A 672 -48.38 -11.47 1.68
N LEU A 673 -49.01 -12.50 1.11
CA LEU A 673 -50.04 -12.33 0.08
C LEU A 673 -51.27 -11.59 0.64
N ALA A 674 -51.80 -10.68 -0.16
CA ALA A 674 -53.07 -10.00 0.11
C ALA A 674 -53.89 -9.80 -1.16
N GLU A 675 -55.20 -9.65 -0.98
CA GLU A 675 -56.12 -9.23 -2.03
C GLU A 675 -56.01 -7.71 -2.29
N ASN A 676 -56.55 -7.27 -3.42
CA ASN A 676 -56.65 -5.86 -3.75
C ASN A 676 -57.48 -5.12 -2.68
N LYS A 677 -57.15 -3.85 -2.40
CA LYS A 677 -57.81 -3.02 -1.38
C LYS A 677 -57.66 -3.52 0.04
N ALA A 678 -56.78 -4.50 0.29
CA ALA A 678 -56.47 -4.92 1.65
C ALA A 678 -55.79 -3.77 2.42
N GLU A 679 -56.19 -3.61 3.68
CA GLU A 679 -55.48 -2.75 4.62
C GLU A 679 -54.19 -3.46 5.07
N ILE A 680 -53.05 -2.80 4.87
CA ILE A 680 -51.70 -3.30 5.15
C ILE A 680 -51.24 -2.78 6.51
N PRO A 681 -51.03 -3.66 7.51
CA PRO A 681 -50.58 -3.25 8.82
C PRO A 681 -49.11 -2.85 8.80
N ILE A 682 -48.79 -1.68 9.36
CA ILE A 682 -47.42 -1.23 9.59
C ILE A 682 -46.83 -2.05 10.75
N PRO A 683 -45.73 -2.79 10.56
CA PRO A 683 -45.15 -3.61 11.62
C PRO A 683 -44.61 -2.74 12.75
N THR A 684 -44.73 -3.20 14.00
CA THR A 684 -44.14 -2.51 15.15
C THR A 684 -42.63 -2.80 15.23
N ASN A 685 -41.88 -2.02 16.01
CA ASN A 685 -40.47 -2.32 16.27
C ASN A 685 -40.29 -3.70 16.93
N GLN A 686 -41.25 -4.14 17.75
CA GLN A 686 -41.26 -5.48 18.33
C GLN A 686 -41.40 -6.55 17.25
N ASP A 687 -42.27 -6.35 16.26
CA ASP A 687 -42.42 -7.25 15.12
C ASP A 687 -41.10 -7.34 14.31
N LEU A 688 -40.41 -6.21 14.11
CA LEU A 688 -39.11 -6.21 13.41
C LEU A 688 -38.06 -7.03 14.18
N VAL A 689 -37.97 -6.86 15.50
CA VAL A 689 -37.03 -7.59 16.36
C VAL A 689 -37.38 -9.08 16.41
N GLN A 690 -38.66 -9.43 16.58
CA GLN A 690 -39.10 -10.82 16.61
C GLN A 690 -38.77 -11.55 15.30
N SER A 691 -39.08 -10.92 14.15
CA SER A 691 -38.74 -11.48 12.83
C SER A 691 -37.23 -11.68 12.67
N LEU A 692 -36.41 -10.73 13.13
CA LEU A 692 -34.95 -10.86 13.05
C LEU A 692 -34.39 -11.95 13.97
N VAL A 693 -34.87 -12.04 15.21
CA VAL A 693 -34.42 -13.06 16.18
C VAL A 693 -34.86 -14.46 15.76
N ALA A 694 -36.06 -14.60 15.18
CA ALA A 694 -36.53 -15.85 14.62
C ALA A 694 -35.67 -16.30 13.41
N PHE A 695 -35.23 -15.34 12.60
CA PHE A 695 -34.36 -15.60 11.45
C PHE A 695 -32.91 -15.92 11.85
N ASP A 696 -32.35 -15.20 12.81
CA ASP A 696 -30.99 -15.42 13.34
C ASP A 696 -30.98 -15.30 14.88
N PRO A 697 -31.01 -16.44 15.60
CA PRO A 697 -30.97 -16.46 17.07
C PRO A 697 -29.67 -15.91 17.68
N SER A 698 -28.61 -15.70 16.88
CA SER A 698 -27.31 -15.21 17.35
C SER A 698 -27.19 -13.68 17.42
N VAL A 699 -28.27 -12.97 17.07
CA VAL A 699 -28.33 -11.51 17.05
C VAL A 699 -28.09 -10.93 18.46
N GLN A 700 -27.04 -10.11 18.58
CA GLN A 700 -26.58 -9.54 19.85
C GLN A 700 -27.47 -8.39 20.34
N ALA A 701 -27.46 -8.15 21.66
CA ALA A 701 -28.26 -7.10 22.32
C ALA A 701 -28.05 -5.69 21.73
N GLU A 702 -26.84 -5.39 21.26
CA GLU A 702 -26.49 -4.12 20.62
C GLU A 702 -27.21 -3.90 19.28
N THR A 703 -27.47 -4.98 18.53
CA THR A 703 -28.23 -4.94 17.26
C THR A 703 -29.72 -4.75 17.53
N ILE A 704 -30.24 -5.41 18.56
CA ILE A 704 -31.63 -5.22 19.04
C ILE A 704 -31.85 -3.77 19.50
N HIS A 705 -30.89 -3.21 20.26
CA HIS A 705 -30.92 -1.80 20.67
C HIS A 705 -30.87 -0.84 19.47
N ALA A 706 -30.09 -1.16 18.43
CA ALA A 706 -30.07 -0.36 17.21
C ALA A 706 -31.42 -0.35 16.47
N ILE A 707 -32.10 -1.50 16.35
CA ILE A 707 -33.41 -1.62 15.70
C ILE A 707 -34.49 -0.84 16.44
N ASN A 708 -34.48 -0.89 17.78
CA ASN A 708 -35.42 -0.13 18.60
C ASN A 708 -35.30 1.40 18.41
N ASN A 709 -34.20 1.89 17.82
CA ASN A 709 -33.99 3.30 17.51
C ASN A 709 -34.42 3.70 16.06
N PHE A 710 -34.94 2.77 15.26
CA PHE A 710 -35.46 3.04 13.92
C PHE A 710 -36.96 2.71 13.83
N SER A 711 -37.75 3.60 13.23
CA SER A 711 -39.11 3.26 12.78
C SER A 711 -39.05 2.32 11.57
N PRO A 712 -40.08 1.49 11.32
CA PRO A 712 -40.16 0.68 10.10
C PRO A 712 -40.23 1.60 8.91
N LEU A 713 -39.17 1.59 8.09
CA LEU A 713 -39.10 2.43 6.89
C LEU A 713 -39.77 1.65 5.76
N LEU A 714 -41.06 1.88 5.58
CA LEU A 714 -41.87 1.16 4.57
C LEU A 714 -41.69 1.75 3.18
N ASP A 715 -41.35 0.89 2.24
CA ASP A 715 -41.19 1.19 0.82
C ASP A 715 -42.23 0.40 0.02
N TYR A 716 -42.75 1.01 -1.05
CA TYR A 716 -43.63 0.36 -2.01
C TYR A 716 -42.81 -0.01 -3.25
N GLU A 717 -43.06 -1.19 -3.80
CA GLU A 717 -42.34 -1.69 -4.97
C GLU A 717 -43.36 -2.30 -5.91
N VAL A 718 -43.97 -1.43 -6.71
CA VAL A 718 -45.08 -1.81 -7.57
C VAL A 718 -44.56 -2.42 -8.88
N GLU A 719 -45.04 -3.62 -9.20
CA GLU A 719 -44.38 -4.55 -10.12
C GLU A 719 -45.36 -5.33 -10.99
N LEU A 720 -44.85 -5.80 -12.13
CA LEU A 720 -45.49 -6.87 -12.89
C LEU A 720 -45.06 -8.22 -12.28
N GLY A 721 -46.02 -9.10 -12.03
CA GLY A 721 -45.77 -10.48 -11.64
C GLY A 721 -46.28 -11.45 -12.69
N PHE A 722 -45.81 -12.70 -12.63
CA PHE A 722 -46.42 -13.80 -13.37
C PHE A 722 -46.59 -15.06 -12.52
N VAL A 723 -47.61 -15.84 -12.86
CA VAL A 723 -47.92 -17.13 -12.23
C VAL A 723 -47.76 -18.25 -13.25
N LEU A 724 -47.21 -19.39 -12.82
CA LEU A 724 -47.10 -20.58 -13.66
C LEU A 724 -48.45 -21.29 -13.81
N LEU A 725 -48.88 -21.53 -15.05
CA LEU A 725 -50.11 -22.27 -15.36
C LEU A 725 -49.86 -23.78 -15.55
N GLU A 726 -48.60 -24.19 -15.61
CA GLU A 726 -48.13 -25.57 -15.75
C GLU A 726 -46.87 -25.81 -14.90
N ASP A 727 -46.54 -27.07 -14.68
CA ASP A 727 -45.24 -27.45 -14.10
C ASP A 727 -44.15 -27.27 -15.17
N VAL A 728 -43.03 -26.65 -14.79
CA VAL A 728 -41.93 -26.34 -15.72
C VAL A 728 -40.76 -27.28 -15.47
N GLN A 729 -40.38 -28.04 -16.51
CA GLN A 729 -39.18 -28.88 -16.49
C GLN A 729 -37.94 -28.03 -16.85
N ILE A 730 -36.87 -28.21 -16.08
CA ILE A 730 -35.65 -27.40 -16.20
C ILE A 730 -34.92 -27.65 -17.52
N GLU A 731 -34.96 -28.89 -18.00
CA GLU A 731 -34.39 -29.28 -19.29
C GLU A 731 -35.08 -28.54 -20.44
N SER A 732 -36.40 -28.33 -20.34
CA SER A 732 -37.18 -27.58 -21.32
C SER A 732 -36.78 -26.10 -21.34
N LEU A 733 -36.42 -25.52 -20.20
CA LEU A 733 -35.94 -24.14 -20.13
C LEU A 733 -34.64 -23.94 -20.92
N GLN A 734 -33.86 -24.97 -21.25
CA GLN A 734 -32.64 -24.86 -22.07
C GLN A 734 -32.93 -24.68 -23.57
N SER A 735 -34.09 -25.11 -24.06
CA SER A 735 -34.46 -25.03 -25.47
C SER A 735 -35.00 -23.65 -25.83
N ASP A 736 -34.45 -22.98 -26.84
CA ASP A 736 -34.91 -21.64 -27.27
C ASP A 736 -36.36 -21.62 -27.76
N LEU A 737 -36.89 -22.76 -28.20
CA LEU A 737 -38.26 -22.91 -28.70
C LEU A 737 -39.29 -23.14 -27.59
N TYR A 738 -38.87 -23.46 -26.37
CA TYR A 738 -39.80 -23.69 -25.26
C TYR A 738 -40.33 -22.36 -24.72
N SER A 739 -41.66 -22.30 -24.57
CA SER A 739 -42.39 -21.19 -23.97
C SER A 739 -43.19 -21.68 -22.75
N PRO A 740 -42.89 -21.21 -21.53
CA PRO A 740 -43.65 -21.58 -20.34
C PRO A 740 -45.04 -20.95 -20.37
N LYS A 741 -46.07 -21.71 -19.99
CA LYS A 741 -47.42 -21.15 -19.85
C LYS A 741 -47.54 -20.33 -18.57
N ILE A 742 -47.65 -19.02 -18.70
CA ILE A 742 -47.69 -18.06 -17.60
C ILE A 742 -48.85 -17.06 -17.73
N ALA A 743 -49.39 -16.58 -16.61
CA ALA A 743 -50.34 -15.47 -16.61
C ALA A 743 -49.77 -14.29 -15.85
N PHE A 744 -50.06 -13.06 -16.29
CA PHE A 744 -49.49 -11.85 -15.71
C PHE A 744 -50.48 -11.15 -14.78
N PHE A 745 -49.98 -10.59 -13.68
CA PHE A 745 -50.76 -9.84 -12.68
C PHE A 745 -49.99 -8.62 -12.19
N LEU A 746 -50.69 -7.71 -11.51
CA LEU A 746 -50.10 -6.56 -10.85
C LEU A 746 -49.85 -6.86 -9.37
N ALA A 747 -48.73 -6.40 -8.83
CA ALA A 747 -48.38 -6.59 -7.43
C ALA A 747 -47.73 -5.34 -6.83
N ASN A 748 -47.81 -5.20 -5.50
CA ASN A 748 -47.02 -4.24 -4.74
C ASN A 748 -46.15 -4.98 -3.71
N ASP A 749 -44.85 -5.07 -3.95
CA ASP A 749 -43.88 -5.81 -3.13
C ASP A 749 -43.33 -4.95 -1.97
N VAL A 750 -44.20 -4.68 -1.01
CA VAL A 750 -43.90 -3.83 0.14
C VAL A 750 -42.70 -4.35 0.93
N SER A 751 -41.81 -3.45 1.37
CA SER A 751 -40.63 -3.82 2.16
C SER A 751 -40.42 -2.93 3.40
N ALA A 752 -40.05 -3.58 4.51
CA ALA A 752 -39.57 -2.92 5.72
C ALA A 752 -38.05 -2.70 5.63
N ARG A 753 -37.62 -1.62 4.96
CA ARG A 753 -36.21 -1.36 4.64
C ARG A 753 -35.30 -1.32 5.84
N SER A 754 -35.82 -0.96 7.02
CA SER A 754 -35.09 -1.03 8.29
C SER A 754 -34.42 -2.37 8.52
N LEU A 755 -35.05 -3.49 8.15
CA LEU A 755 -34.47 -4.84 8.28
C LEU A 755 -33.52 -5.20 7.14
N ALA A 756 -33.85 -4.85 5.90
CA ALA A 756 -33.01 -5.12 4.74
C ALA A 756 -31.61 -4.51 4.88
N ILE A 757 -31.54 -3.32 5.50
CA ILE A 757 -30.29 -2.60 5.78
C ILE A 757 -29.34 -3.39 6.69
N PHE A 758 -29.82 -4.19 7.64
CA PHE A 758 -28.92 -4.95 8.52
C PHE A 758 -28.17 -6.06 7.77
N GLY A 759 -28.79 -6.64 6.74
CA GLY A 759 -28.16 -7.65 5.89
C GLY A 759 -27.13 -7.09 4.93
N GLU A 760 -27.07 -5.77 4.73
CA GLU A 760 -26.16 -5.13 3.79
C GLU A 760 -24.70 -5.48 4.11
N GLY A 761 -23.95 -6.00 3.12
CA GLY A 761 -22.55 -6.43 3.25
C GLY A 761 -22.30 -7.67 4.12
N GLN A 762 -23.37 -8.33 4.60
CA GLN A 762 -23.28 -9.67 5.15
C GLN A 762 -23.36 -10.72 4.05
N LYS A 763 -22.87 -11.94 4.31
CA LYS A 763 -22.91 -13.04 3.32
C LYS A 763 -24.34 -13.50 3.01
N ASN A 764 -25.26 -13.37 3.95
CA ASN A 764 -26.68 -13.74 3.86
C ASN A 764 -27.60 -12.54 3.55
N ARG A 765 -27.07 -11.46 2.96
CA ARG A 765 -27.81 -10.23 2.59
C ARG A 765 -29.18 -10.49 1.94
N ILE A 766 -29.24 -11.43 1.00
CA ILE A 766 -30.45 -11.76 0.24
C ILE A 766 -31.57 -12.29 1.17
N ALA A 767 -31.21 -13.02 2.22
CA ALA A 767 -32.19 -13.56 3.17
C ALA A 767 -32.80 -12.45 4.05
N PHE A 768 -32.03 -11.40 4.38
CA PHE A 768 -32.57 -10.20 5.03
C PHE A 768 -33.55 -9.42 4.13
N TRP A 769 -33.33 -9.43 2.82
CA TRP A 769 -34.28 -8.85 1.87
C TRP A 769 -35.59 -9.63 1.83
N GLY A 770 -35.52 -10.96 1.75
CA GLY A 770 -36.69 -11.82 1.85
C GLY A 770 -37.46 -11.60 3.15
N LEU A 771 -36.76 -11.55 4.29
CA LEU A 771 -37.35 -11.28 5.60
C LEU A 771 -38.09 -9.92 5.62
N SER A 772 -37.46 -8.87 5.08
CA SER A 772 -38.04 -7.52 5.07
C SER A 772 -39.32 -7.39 4.24
N LYS A 773 -39.54 -8.32 3.30
CA LYS A 773 -40.67 -8.35 2.37
C LYS A 773 -41.74 -9.39 2.76
N SER A 774 -41.56 -10.09 3.88
CA SER A 774 -42.38 -11.25 4.25
C SER A 774 -43.35 -10.99 5.40
N PHE A 775 -43.57 -9.73 5.78
CA PHE A 775 -44.60 -9.38 6.77
C PHE A 775 -46.00 -9.64 6.23
N PRO A 776 -47.00 -9.85 7.11
CA PRO A 776 -48.38 -10.08 6.69
C PRO A 776 -48.87 -9.00 5.72
N LYS A 777 -49.48 -9.43 4.60
CA LYS A 777 -50.05 -8.55 3.56
C LYS A 777 -49.05 -7.64 2.81
N PHE A 778 -47.73 -7.92 2.87
CA PHE A 778 -46.71 -7.16 2.11
C PHE A 778 -46.64 -7.51 0.60
N LEU A 779 -47.63 -8.22 0.07
CA LEU A 779 -47.78 -8.52 -1.34
C LEU A 779 -49.28 -8.53 -1.73
N PRO A 780 -49.95 -7.38 -1.72
CA PRO A 780 -51.23 -7.26 -2.38
C PRO A 780 -51.08 -7.43 -3.90
N VAL A 781 -52.06 -8.08 -4.52
CA VAL A 781 -52.08 -8.34 -5.97
C VAL A 781 -53.44 -7.98 -6.59
N SER A 782 -53.47 -7.77 -7.91
CA SER A 782 -54.71 -7.49 -8.64
C SER A 782 -55.71 -8.64 -8.59
N ASP A 783 -57.01 -8.33 -8.71
CA ASP A 783 -58.10 -9.32 -8.74
C ASP A 783 -58.23 -10.05 -10.08
N GLN A 784 -57.43 -9.65 -11.07
CA GLN A 784 -57.41 -10.21 -12.41
C GLN A 784 -55.99 -10.59 -12.83
N ILE A 785 -55.91 -11.65 -13.63
CA ILE A 785 -54.74 -12.01 -14.44
C ILE A 785 -55.04 -11.88 -15.92
N TRP A 786 -54.01 -11.56 -16.67
CA TRP A 786 -54.03 -11.64 -18.12
C TRP A 786 -53.35 -12.91 -18.61
N ILE A 787 -54.08 -13.67 -19.41
CA ILE A 787 -53.61 -14.91 -20.04
C ILE A 787 -53.46 -14.66 -21.54
N PRO A 788 -52.25 -14.81 -22.11
CA PRO A 788 -52.05 -14.62 -23.55
C PRO A 788 -52.76 -15.72 -24.36
N LYS A 789 -53.20 -15.40 -25.58
CA LYS A 789 -53.81 -16.39 -26.49
C LYS A 789 -52.79 -17.38 -27.05
N GLU A 790 -51.56 -16.92 -27.28
CA GLU A 790 -50.44 -17.71 -27.77
C GLU A 790 -49.24 -17.67 -26.81
N TRP A 791 -48.44 -18.72 -26.82
CA TRP A 791 -47.29 -18.87 -25.93
C TRP A 791 -45.99 -18.67 -26.71
N LYS A 792 -45.33 -17.51 -26.55
CA LYS A 792 -44.02 -17.22 -27.16
C LYS A 792 -42.91 -17.14 -26.09
N PRO A 793 -41.69 -17.64 -26.36
CA PRO A 793 -40.63 -17.77 -25.35
C PRO A 793 -40.26 -16.47 -24.62
N ASN A 794 -40.36 -15.32 -25.27
CA ASN A 794 -40.03 -14.00 -24.71
C ASN A 794 -41.25 -13.06 -24.66
N LEU A 795 -42.46 -13.62 -24.59
CA LEU A 795 -43.70 -12.84 -24.56
C LEU A 795 -43.78 -11.93 -23.33
N LEU A 796 -44.17 -10.68 -23.53
CA LEU A 796 -44.47 -9.73 -22.47
C LEU A 796 -45.65 -8.83 -22.89
N PRO A 797 -46.63 -8.55 -22.01
CA PRO A 797 -47.69 -7.61 -22.34
C PRO A 797 -47.11 -6.20 -22.54
N ASN A 798 -47.54 -5.51 -23.60
CA ASN A 798 -47.09 -4.15 -23.89
C ASN A 798 -47.85 -3.13 -23.03
N LEU A 799 -47.34 -2.83 -21.84
CA LEU A 799 -47.99 -1.89 -20.92
C LEU A 799 -47.01 -1.04 -20.12
N ARG A 800 -47.54 0.04 -19.55
CA ARG A 800 -46.83 0.93 -18.64
C ARG A 800 -47.36 0.75 -17.23
N LEU A 801 -46.46 0.73 -16.25
CA LEU A 801 -46.80 0.73 -14.83
C LEU A 801 -46.73 2.17 -14.32
N LYS A 802 -47.83 2.65 -13.74
CA LYS A 802 -47.88 3.93 -13.02
C LYS A 802 -48.25 3.69 -11.57
N THR A 803 -47.51 4.31 -10.66
CA THR A 803 -47.77 4.24 -9.22
C THR A 803 -47.97 5.63 -8.66
N PHE A 804 -49.02 5.78 -7.85
CA PHE A 804 -49.35 7.01 -7.14
C PHE A 804 -49.35 6.73 -5.64
N VAL A 805 -48.79 7.66 -4.87
CA VAL A 805 -48.88 7.62 -3.40
C VAL A 805 -49.55 8.90 -2.95
N ASN A 806 -50.74 8.77 -2.36
CA ASN A 806 -51.61 9.90 -2.00
C ASN A 806 -51.86 10.86 -3.19
N GLY A 807 -52.02 10.31 -4.40
CA GLY A 807 -52.22 11.07 -5.63
C GLY A 807 -50.95 11.65 -6.26
N GLU A 808 -49.77 11.54 -5.63
CA GLU A 808 -48.49 11.95 -6.22
C GLU A 808 -47.92 10.81 -7.07
N GLU A 809 -47.65 11.05 -8.36
CA GLU A 809 -46.99 10.06 -9.23
C GLU A 809 -45.57 9.77 -8.73
N ARG A 810 -45.27 8.50 -8.47
CA ARG A 810 -43.99 8.04 -7.94
C ARG A 810 -43.20 7.17 -8.91
N GLN A 811 -43.89 6.33 -9.69
CA GLN A 811 -43.27 5.44 -10.67
C GLN A 811 -44.05 5.54 -11.98
N ASN A 812 -43.33 5.52 -13.10
CA ASN A 812 -43.89 5.59 -14.44
C ASN A 812 -42.89 4.99 -15.42
N GLU A 813 -43.12 3.74 -15.82
CA GLU A 813 -42.14 3.00 -16.62
C GLU A 813 -42.79 1.93 -17.50
N LEU A 814 -42.19 1.65 -18.66
CA LEU A 814 -42.62 0.56 -19.54
C LEU A 814 -42.09 -0.77 -19.02
N VAL A 815 -42.93 -1.81 -19.04
CA VAL A 815 -42.48 -3.18 -18.67
C VAL A 815 -41.41 -3.71 -19.63
N SER A 816 -41.40 -3.24 -20.88
CA SER A 816 -40.39 -3.57 -21.88
C SER A 816 -38.97 -3.09 -21.53
N ASN A 817 -38.79 -2.28 -20.48
CA ASN A 817 -37.48 -1.82 -20.02
C ASN A 817 -36.80 -2.79 -19.02
N MET A 818 -37.42 -3.93 -18.72
CA MET A 818 -36.80 -5.01 -17.97
C MET A 818 -35.61 -5.62 -18.73
N ILE A 819 -34.63 -6.11 -17.99
CA ILE A 819 -33.36 -6.60 -18.56
C ILE A 819 -33.28 -8.13 -18.62
N TYR A 820 -34.32 -8.83 -18.16
CA TYR A 820 -34.42 -10.29 -18.18
C TYR A 820 -35.81 -10.73 -18.66
N THR A 821 -35.87 -11.84 -19.42
CA THR A 821 -37.15 -12.44 -19.86
C THR A 821 -37.74 -13.36 -18.78
N PRO A 822 -39.06 -13.64 -18.78
CA PRO A 822 -39.67 -14.56 -17.81
C PRO A 822 -38.97 -15.94 -17.77
N LYS A 823 -38.54 -16.43 -18.93
CA LYS A 823 -37.78 -17.68 -19.06
C LYS A 823 -36.40 -17.61 -18.39
N GLU A 824 -35.68 -16.49 -18.57
CA GLU A 824 -34.40 -16.27 -17.88
C GLU A 824 -34.58 -16.18 -16.37
N MET A 825 -35.64 -15.52 -15.91
CA MET A 825 -35.98 -15.45 -14.48
C MET A 825 -36.20 -16.84 -13.88
N LEU A 826 -36.93 -17.72 -14.56
CA LEU A 826 -37.13 -19.11 -14.12
C LEU A 826 -35.81 -19.90 -14.07
N ARG A 827 -34.90 -19.69 -15.03
CA ARG A 827 -33.55 -20.28 -15.00
C ARG A 827 -32.75 -19.79 -13.80
N PHE A 828 -32.83 -18.49 -13.48
CA PHE A 828 -32.14 -17.92 -12.33
C PHE A 828 -32.70 -18.46 -11.01
N ILE A 829 -34.02 -18.56 -10.88
CA ILE A 829 -34.68 -19.15 -9.69
C ILE A 829 -34.20 -20.58 -9.48
N HIS A 830 -34.20 -21.41 -10.53
CA HIS A 830 -33.71 -22.79 -10.41
C HIS A 830 -32.22 -22.85 -10.04
N LYS A 831 -31.39 -21.99 -10.62
CA LYS A 831 -29.96 -21.93 -10.27
C LYS A 831 -29.74 -21.57 -8.80
N GLN A 832 -30.58 -20.71 -8.23
CA GLN A 832 -30.52 -20.34 -6.82
C GLN A 832 -31.09 -21.43 -5.89
N TYR A 833 -32.14 -22.13 -6.34
CA TYR A 833 -32.83 -23.18 -5.61
C TYR A 833 -32.87 -24.49 -6.42
N PRO A 834 -31.73 -25.17 -6.60
CA PRO A 834 -31.63 -26.33 -7.51
C PRO A 834 -32.48 -27.52 -7.07
N ASP A 835 -32.72 -27.65 -5.77
CA ASP A 835 -33.50 -28.77 -5.20
C ASP A 835 -35.02 -28.55 -5.26
N ARG A 836 -35.48 -27.42 -5.80
CA ARG A 836 -36.90 -27.05 -5.84
C ARG A 836 -37.44 -27.15 -7.26
N LYS A 837 -38.62 -27.77 -7.37
CA LYS A 837 -39.36 -27.84 -8.63
C LYS A 837 -40.13 -26.54 -8.86
N LEU A 838 -40.19 -26.11 -10.12
CA LEU A 838 -41.04 -25.00 -10.57
C LEU A 838 -42.41 -25.59 -10.91
N GLU A 839 -43.38 -25.32 -10.04
CA GLU A 839 -44.68 -25.98 -10.08
C GLU A 839 -45.78 -25.01 -10.51
N LYS A 840 -46.86 -25.56 -11.06
CA LYS A 840 -48.09 -24.81 -11.30
C LYS A 840 -48.51 -24.06 -10.03
N ASN A 841 -48.91 -22.81 -10.22
CA ASN A 841 -49.23 -21.80 -9.20
C ASN A 841 -48.03 -21.16 -8.48
N ASP A 842 -46.78 -21.49 -8.81
CA ASP A 842 -45.67 -20.66 -8.32
C ASP A 842 -45.77 -19.24 -8.90
N MET A 843 -45.59 -18.24 -8.05
CA MET A 843 -45.62 -16.82 -8.41
C MET A 843 -44.21 -16.24 -8.47
N VAL A 844 -43.98 -15.38 -9.45
CA VAL A 844 -42.72 -14.66 -9.65
C VAL A 844 -43.01 -13.17 -9.76
N ILE A 845 -42.38 -12.40 -8.89
CA ILE A 845 -42.43 -10.95 -8.82
C ILE A 845 -41.18 -10.41 -9.52
N MET A 846 -41.40 -9.69 -10.63
CA MET A 846 -40.38 -9.49 -11.67
C MET A 846 -39.40 -8.34 -11.38
N GLY A 847 -39.50 -7.66 -10.25
CA GLY A 847 -38.62 -6.57 -9.85
C GLY A 847 -39.14 -5.18 -10.19
N THR A 848 -38.67 -4.18 -9.45
CA THR A 848 -39.28 -2.84 -9.41
C THR A 848 -38.81 -1.91 -10.51
N PRO A 849 -39.72 -1.14 -11.14
CA PRO A 849 -39.37 0.05 -11.90
C PRO A 849 -38.63 1.10 -11.06
N GLY A 850 -37.93 2.03 -11.73
CA GLY A 850 -37.37 3.20 -11.06
C GLY A 850 -38.46 4.08 -10.42
N GLY A 851 -38.15 4.75 -9.31
CA GLY A 851 -39.03 5.66 -8.56
C GLY A 851 -39.26 5.32 -7.09
N VAL A 852 -38.53 4.36 -6.52
CA VAL A 852 -38.65 3.89 -5.12
C VAL A 852 -38.25 4.95 -4.08
N ALA A 853 -38.66 4.79 -2.82
CA ALA A 853 -38.49 5.80 -1.77
C ALA A 853 -37.01 6.10 -1.44
N MET A 854 -36.15 5.08 -1.50
CA MET A 854 -34.72 5.20 -1.21
C MET A 854 -33.91 5.41 -2.48
N GLN A 855 -33.36 6.61 -2.66
CA GLN A 855 -32.49 6.95 -3.79
C GLN A 855 -31.07 7.22 -3.31
N THR A 856 -30.09 6.49 -3.82
CA THR A 856 -28.69 6.66 -3.40
C THR A 856 -27.90 7.31 -4.52
N SER A 857 -27.56 8.59 -4.35
CA SER A 857 -26.71 9.27 -5.32
C SER A 857 -25.33 8.60 -5.36
N ARG A 858 -24.99 8.00 -6.51
CA ARG A 858 -23.72 7.29 -6.72
C ARG A 858 -22.49 8.18 -6.50
N ILE A 859 -22.62 9.48 -6.78
CA ILE A 859 -21.58 10.50 -6.53
C ILE A 859 -21.28 10.56 -5.03
N TRP A 860 -22.31 10.54 -4.19
CA TRP A 860 -22.15 10.58 -2.73
C TRP A 860 -21.61 9.27 -2.17
N ILE A 861 -22.00 8.11 -2.70
CA ILE A 861 -21.41 6.82 -2.30
C ILE A 861 -19.91 6.81 -2.59
N ARG A 862 -19.51 7.13 -3.82
CA ARG A 862 -18.09 7.17 -4.22
C ARG A 862 -17.30 8.20 -3.42
N PHE A 863 -17.90 9.35 -3.11
CA PHE A 863 -17.30 10.38 -2.27
C PHE A 863 -17.09 9.91 -0.82
N PHE A 864 -18.09 9.26 -0.21
CA PHE A 864 -17.97 8.75 1.15
C PHE A 864 -17.07 7.51 1.26
N ASP A 865 -16.96 6.70 0.21
CA ASP A 865 -15.99 5.62 0.10
C ASP A 865 -14.55 6.17 -0.01
N PHE A 866 -14.36 7.23 -0.81
CA PHE A 866 -13.08 7.94 -0.90
C PHE A 866 -12.63 8.51 0.45
N LEU A 867 -13.56 9.00 1.26
CA LEU A 867 -13.30 9.56 2.59
C LEU A 867 -13.21 8.51 3.71
N GLY A 868 -13.47 7.23 3.43
CA GLY A 868 -13.36 6.16 4.43
C GLY A 868 -14.34 6.27 5.60
N ILE A 869 -15.49 6.94 5.41
CA ILE A 869 -16.50 7.13 6.47
C ILE A 869 -17.13 5.79 6.84
N GLU A 870 -17.36 5.55 8.14
CA GLU A 870 -18.01 4.33 8.63
C GLU A 870 -19.46 4.19 8.13
N ARG A 871 -19.85 2.95 7.86
CA ARG A 871 -21.07 2.60 7.12
C ARG A 871 -22.37 3.03 7.81
N ASN A 872 -22.44 2.89 9.14
CA ASN A 872 -23.62 3.30 9.93
C ASN A 872 -23.85 4.82 9.87
N SER A 873 -22.79 5.59 9.67
CA SER A 873 -22.84 7.05 9.51
C SER A 873 -23.33 7.46 8.12
N LYS A 874 -22.95 6.72 7.06
CA LYS A 874 -23.49 6.92 5.70
C LYS A 874 -25.00 6.70 5.67
N LEU A 875 -25.46 5.65 6.35
CA LEU A 875 -26.86 5.28 6.45
C LEU A 875 -27.69 6.34 7.21
N LYS A 876 -27.21 6.82 8.38
CA LYS A 876 -27.88 7.90 9.11
C LYS A 876 -28.04 9.18 8.27
N LEU A 877 -27.05 9.50 7.44
CA LEU A 877 -27.09 10.67 6.54
C LEU A 877 -28.07 10.49 5.38
N ALA A 878 -28.15 9.30 4.77
CA ALA A 878 -29.12 8.99 3.71
C ALA A 878 -30.57 9.03 4.25
N LEU A 879 -30.81 8.42 5.41
CA LEU A 879 -32.12 8.38 6.09
C LEU A 879 -32.63 9.77 6.50
N LYS A 880 -31.74 10.71 6.86
CA LYS A 880 -32.12 12.06 7.28
C LYS A 880 -32.68 12.91 6.13
N LYS A 881 -32.26 12.66 4.88
CA LYS A 881 -32.71 13.43 3.70
C LYS A 881 -34.01 12.91 3.07
N GLN A 882 -34.39 11.65 3.30
CA GLN A 882 -35.44 10.96 2.53
C GLN A 882 -36.63 10.45 3.37
N ARG A 883 -36.71 10.86 4.65
CA ARG A 883 -37.76 10.45 5.59
C ARG A 883 -39.20 10.69 5.10
N ASN A 884 -39.41 11.63 4.19
CA ASN A 884 -40.76 11.99 3.69
C ASN A 884 -41.26 11.09 2.54
N ARG A 885 -40.43 10.18 2.01
CA ARG A 885 -40.82 9.29 0.89
C ARG A 885 -41.27 7.89 1.33
N PHE A 886 -40.99 7.51 2.59
CA PHE A 886 -41.46 6.25 3.14
C PHE A 886 -42.93 6.35 3.55
N LEU A 887 -43.63 5.23 3.44
CA LEU A 887 -45.05 5.12 3.76
C LEU A 887 -45.30 5.27 5.26
N LYS A 888 -46.41 5.91 5.58
CA LYS A 888 -46.88 6.19 6.94
C LYS A 888 -48.31 5.68 7.11
N ASP A 889 -48.80 5.78 8.34
CA ASP A 889 -50.21 5.55 8.64
C ASP A 889 -51.11 6.44 7.79
N GLY A 890 -52.16 5.84 7.23
CA GLY A 890 -53.13 6.50 6.37
C GLY A 890 -52.69 6.70 4.92
N ASP A 891 -51.44 6.41 4.55
CA ASP A 891 -50.98 6.51 3.16
C ASP A 891 -51.69 5.50 2.27
N MET A 892 -52.00 5.91 1.05
CA MET A 892 -52.64 5.11 0.02
C MET A 892 -51.73 4.97 -1.18
N VAL A 893 -51.49 3.73 -1.61
CA VAL A 893 -50.70 3.39 -2.80
C VAL A 893 -51.64 2.86 -3.86
N GLU A 894 -51.70 3.55 -4.99
CA GLU A 894 -52.52 3.20 -6.15
C GLU A 894 -51.60 2.87 -7.34
N MET A 895 -51.98 1.86 -8.10
CA MET A 895 -51.27 1.41 -9.29
C MET A 895 -52.23 1.27 -10.46
N ASP A 896 -51.78 1.72 -11.62
CA ASP A 896 -52.45 1.53 -12.91
C ASP A 896 -51.53 0.78 -13.87
N GLY A 897 -52.01 -0.36 -14.38
CA GLY A 897 -51.32 -1.20 -15.36
C GLY A 897 -51.86 -1.06 -16.79
N GLU A 898 -52.40 0.11 -17.16
CA GLU A 898 -52.89 0.47 -18.51
C GLU A 898 -53.74 -0.64 -19.16
N GLY A 899 -54.75 -1.11 -18.42
CA GLY A 899 -55.73 -2.10 -18.90
C GLY A 899 -55.56 -3.50 -18.32
N LEU A 900 -54.43 -3.81 -17.67
CA LEU A 900 -54.26 -5.07 -16.91
C LEU A 900 -55.05 -5.07 -15.58
N GLY A 901 -55.38 -3.89 -15.07
CA GLY A 901 -56.15 -3.69 -13.84
C GLY A 901 -55.63 -2.50 -13.03
N LYS A 902 -56.23 -2.31 -11.86
CA LYS A 902 -55.78 -1.35 -10.83
C LYS A 902 -55.58 -2.06 -9.50
N LEU A 903 -54.56 -1.65 -8.77
CA LEU A 903 -54.23 -2.16 -7.44
C LEU A 903 -54.19 -0.98 -6.46
N GLU A 904 -54.97 -1.05 -5.39
CA GLU A 904 -55.09 0.01 -4.38
C GLU A 904 -54.83 -0.59 -3.00
N ASN A 905 -54.01 0.05 -2.18
CA ASN A 905 -53.68 -0.43 -0.84
C ASN A 905 -53.58 0.72 0.15
N LYS A 906 -54.15 0.54 1.34
CA LYS A 906 -54.10 1.51 2.43
C LYS A 906 -53.23 0.99 3.57
N PHE A 907 -52.32 1.83 4.04
CA PHE A 907 -51.43 1.51 5.16
C PHE A 907 -52.07 1.97 6.46
N ILE A 908 -52.12 1.06 7.44
CA ILE A 908 -52.74 1.33 8.75
C ILE A 908 -51.78 0.99 9.87
N GLU A 909 -51.75 1.81 10.91
CA GLU A 909 -51.08 1.47 12.16
C GLU A 909 -51.68 0.19 12.74
N LYS A 910 -50.80 -0.73 13.13
CA LYS A 910 -51.21 -1.96 13.81
C LYS A 910 -51.71 -1.59 15.20
N VAL A 911 -53.04 -1.57 15.41
CA VAL A 911 -53.64 -1.37 16.72
C VAL A 911 -53.24 -2.55 17.61
N GLY A 912 -52.47 -2.30 18.67
CA GLY A 912 -52.06 -3.32 19.62
C GLY A 912 -53.27 -3.92 20.32
N ILE A 913 -53.37 -5.25 20.31
CA ILE A 913 -54.08 -6.01 21.34
C ILE A 913 -53.08 -6.35 22.43
#